data_AF-A0A917BI01-F1
#
_entry.id   AF-A0A917BI01-F1
#
_cell.length_a   1.000
_cell.length_b   1.000
_cell.length_c   1.000
_cell.angle_alpha   90.00
_cell.angle_beta   90.00
_cell.angle_gamma   90.00
#
_symmetry.space_group_name_H-M   'P 1'
#
loop_
_entity.id
_entity.type
_entity.pdbx_description
1 polymer ?
#
loop_
_entity_poly.entity_id
_entity_poly.type
_entity_poly.pdbx_seq_one_letter_code
_entity_poly.pdbx_strand_id
1 'polypeptide(L)'
;MAGRPGPEFDREGLVRAHAPTLHRVALMLAGHADGAEDLVAQAVRSSGEGSPSTLDELLTRIVREHRRRSRRAGRDRLRLRAPSGGDAGDVLDSLDATARAAVVLHFGAGWPTERAARAAGIRPARLAHLLRTADLDRAVAALADSEDRSEPELVRQLLDRLPPSSPAGPPESAAEVGSAQHVAGGGQDPTETAYRRKSRTNRRRAVAATTAALVVGGTVVALGGGETRPEPPPPDGPSLAERGWVLGPDGEPPRGVDGMRLLGTATVDQGDRYAPLRVPFSQDGGSAVWAVLWCDLIAPEDPNVALPSVTLDTQGAEVSLRCAGNDGLPAVDRLVPLPASGSTLTPTAWTGDLPAEGQATLAFYAEHDTVTHVEGTGAVPAPGPSEVTVTQVDERWWIWNGDVRTDLVEVGHDSDLTVWAGTSLVLGVLVDGVRLTDDGDPKPWDPPASGNWKEQDPELRQGFWTVATGDRSRTFALPAEVRPAVGQRRTVAVTTVTGGGSDPRARWQVRVSRASRVPAEAASVPLRPGRGWIDPDLVPDEIGGYRLAGRWLVPADGMARTVDLAAQDLAKLRPVMLADDPIDDWGDDPASMPVLASSAGLTMMGPYAISVAEAWWSEAVAWSDGRPPPDLEDGVVKALLPAEPGHPTRTVLAYLPVSYDDFDFDAAPLTASSWPAGTASPYGTPSEGGPQRVAELVGDADDRLSFQVPHGGGMLEVTTQGRGRMRVLVDGRPWTDPAPAHDGWWSSWTSRHVTSVVWNLPPGATAVLEVEGWEEGFSVDLLAW
;
A
#
# COMPACT_ATOMS: atom_id res chain seq x y z
N MET A 1 30.20 -22.91 -48.07
CA MET A 1 30.19 -21.79 -47.11
C MET A 1 29.23 -22.15 -45.99
N ALA A 2 29.75 -22.81 -44.94
CA ALA A 2 28.98 -23.11 -43.73
C ALA A 2 29.01 -21.85 -42.85
N GLY A 3 27.84 -21.37 -42.42
CA GLY A 3 27.71 -20.20 -41.56
C GLY A 3 28.45 -20.42 -40.25
N ARG A 4 29.20 -19.39 -39.80
CA ARG A 4 29.77 -19.35 -38.45
C ARG A 4 28.64 -19.57 -37.44
N PRO A 5 28.79 -20.48 -36.46
CA PRO A 5 27.87 -20.50 -35.31
C PRO A 5 27.95 -19.14 -34.61
N GLY A 6 26.78 -18.57 -34.29
CA GLY A 6 26.70 -17.32 -33.53
C GLY A 6 27.30 -17.49 -32.13
N PRO A 7 27.60 -16.39 -31.42
CA PRO A 7 28.14 -16.45 -30.07
C PRO A 7 27.21 -17.28 -29.16
N GLU A 8 27.80 -18.26 -28.49
CA GLU A 8 27.14 -19.10 -27.49
C GLU A 8 26.93 -18.22 -26.25
N PHE A 9 25.69 -17.84 -25.97
CA PHE A 9 25.36 -17.05 -24.79
C PHE A 9 24.94 -17.98 -23.66
N ASP A 10 25.58 -17.82 -22.49
CA ASP A 10 25.02 -18.31 -21.23
C ASP A 10 23.75 -17.51 -20.86
N ARG A 11 23.04 -17.90 -19.79
CA ARG A 11 21.78 -17.24 -19.39
C ARG A 11 21.95 -15.74 -19.17
N GLU A 12 23.08 -15.35 -18.59
CA GLU A 12 23.43 -13.97 -18.33
C GLU A 12 23.71 -13.19 -19.64
N GLY A 13 24.42 -13.82 -20.57
CA GLY A 13 24.66 -13.29 -21.91
C GLY A 13 23.39 -13.11 -22.74
N LEU A 14 22.41 -14.01 -22.60
CA LEU A 14 21.10 -13.89 -23.27
C LEU A 14 20.29 -12.70 -22.74
N VAL A 15 20.29 -12.48 -21.42
CA VAL A 15 19.64 -11.32 -20.81
C VAL A 15 20.35 -10.05 -21.24
N ARG A 16 21.68 -9.98 -21.15
CA ARG A 16 22.45 -8.80 -21.56
C ARG A 16 22.30 -8.44 -23.03
N ALA A 17 22.17 -9.43 -23.91
CA ALA A 17 22.04 -9.19 -25.35
C ALA A 17 20.63 -8.76 -25.79
N HIS A 18 19.59 -9.11 -25.02
CA HIS A 18 18.20 -9.06 -25.49
C HIS A 18 17.18 -8.53 -24.49
N ALA A 19 17.60 -8.10 -23.29
CA ALA A 19 16.72 -7.67 -22.20
C ALA A 19 15.64 -6.65 -22.65
N PRO A 20 15.97 -5.53 -23.33
CA PRO A 20 14.96 -4.55 -23.75
C PRO A 20 13.86 -5.17 -24.61
N THR A 21 14.24 -5.96 -25.62
CA THR A 21 13.29 -6.58 -26.55
C THR A 21 12.45 -7.66 -25.88
N LEU A 22 13.05 -8.48 -25.00
CA LEU A 22 12.34 -9.54 -24.28
C LEU A 22 11.33 -8.96 -23.28
N HIS A 23 11.74 -7.95 -22.52
CA HIS A 23 10.89 -7.28 -21.54
C HIS A 23 9.76 -6.54 -22.22
N ARG A 24 10.05 -5.75 -23.26
CA ARG A 24 9.02 -5.02 -24.03
C ARG A 24 7.92 -5.96 -24.51
N VAL A 25 8.29 -7.09 -25.13
CA VAL A 25 7.30 -8.09 -25.58
C VAL A 25 6.56 -8.75 -24.42
N ALA A 26 7.26 -9.08 -23.33
CA ALA A 26 6.62 -9.67 -22.16
C ALA A 26 5.65 -8.70 -21.46
N LEU A 27 5.95 -7.40 -21.44
CA LEU A 27 5.11 -6.33 -20.91
C LEU A 27 3.82 -6.20 -21.72
N MET A 28 3.94 -6.13 -23.04
CA MET A 28 2.77 -6.09 -23.92
C MET A 28 1.85 -7.32 -23.74
N LEU A 29 2.42 -8.48 -23.36
CA LEU A 29 1.67 -9.70 -23.06
C LEU A 29 1.07 -9.72 -21.64
N ALA A 30 1.82 -9.27 -20.63
CA ALA A 30 1.43 -9.35 -19.23
C ALA A 30 0.52 -8.19 -18.79
N GLY A 31 0.70 -7.00 -19.37
CA GLY A 31 0.01 -5.77 -19.01
C GLY A 31 0.67 -4.99 -17.86
N HIS A 32 1.70 -5.54 -17.21
CA HIS A 32 2.42 -4.90 -16.11
C HIS A 32 3.86 -5.44 -16.00
N ALA A 33 4.77 -4.64 -15.42
CA ALA A 33 6.21 -4.91 -15.42
C ALA A 33 6.59 -6.20 -14.66
N ASP A 34 6.02 -6.45 -13.48
CA ASP A 34 6.34 -7.67 -12.70
C ASP A 34 6.00 -8.96 -13.45
N GLY A 35 4.85 -8.99 -14.12
CA GLY A 35 4.43 -10.12 -14.93
C GLY A 35 5.33 -10.30 -16.15
N ALA A 36 5.84 -9.21 -16.71
CA ALA A 36 6.79 -9.21 -17.81
C ALA A 36 8.14 -9.82 -17.38
N GLU A 37 8.70 -9.34 -16.27
CA GLU A 37 9.96 -9.82 -15.71
C GLU A 37 9.90 -11.32 -15.39
N ASP A 38 8.80 -11.77 -14.78
CA ASP A 38 8.58 -13.18 -14.48
C ASP A 38 8.47 -14.06 -15.73
N LEU A 39 7.81 -13.55 -16.78
CA LEU A 39 7.71 -14.26 -18.06
C LEU A 39 9.09 -14.39 -18.72
N VAL A 40 9.90 -13.34 -18.69
CA VAL A 40 11.27 -13.35 -19.22
C VAL A 40 12.14 -14.30 -18.41
N ALA A 41 12.16 -14.18 -17.08
CA ALA A 41 12.93 -15.06 -16.20
C ALA A 41 12.54 -16.53 -16.38
N GLN A 42 11.24 -16.84 -16.48
CA GLN A 42 10.78 -18.21 -16.74
C GLN A 42 11.21 -18.72 -18.13
N ALA A 43 11.14 -17.88 -19.16
CA ALA A 43 11.58 -18.24 -20.50
C ALA A 43 13.08 -18.55 -20.55
N VAL A 44 13.90 -17.71 -19.90
CA VAL A 44 15.37 -17.87 -19.81
C VAL A 44 15.77 -19.05 -18.92
N ARG A 45 15.05 -19.33 -17.82
CA ARG A 45 15.28 -20.55 -17.02
C ARG A 45 14.98 -21.82 -17.82
N SER A 46 13.95 -21.78 -18.65
CA SER A 46 13.53 -22.94 -19.45
C SER A 46 14.48 -23.23 -20.63
N SER A 47 15.27 -22.26 -21.10
CA SER A 47 16.39 -22.53 -22.01
C SER A 47 17.46 -23.27 -21.21
N GLY A 48 17.52 -24.59 -21.37
CA GLY A 48 18.46 -25.45 -20.65
C GLY A 48 19.91 -25.00 -20.82
N GLU A 49 20.75 -25.35 -19.85
CA GLU A 49 22.20 -25.10 -19.92
C GLU A 49 22.79 -25.84 -21.13
N GLY A 50 23.44 -25.11 -22.04
CA GLY A 50 24.16 -25.68 -23.18
C GLY A 50 23.40 -25.77 -24.52
N SER A 51 22.27 -25.07 -24.69
CA SER A 51 21.64 -24.90 -26.03
C SER A 51 21.55 -23.43 -26.42
N PRO A 52 22.17 -23.00 -27.53
CA PRO A 52 22.08 -21.61 -27.99
C PRO A 52 20.62 -21.28 -28.29
N SER A 53 20.05 -20.37 -27.52
CA SER A 53 18.67 -19.92 -27.70
C SER A 53 18.68 -18.62 -28.48
N THR A 54 18.01 -18.58 -29.63
CA THR A 54 17.87 -17.32 -30.39
C THR A 54 16.81 -16.42 -29.76
N LEU A 55 16.86 -15.10 -30.02
CA LEU A 55 15.80 -14.16 -29.60
C LEU A 55 14.40 -14.66 -30.01
N ASP A 56 14.26 -15.17 -31.23
CA ASP A 56 13.00 -15.71 -31.72
C ASP A 56 12.48 -16.94 -30.93
N GLU A 57 13.40 -17.79 -30.47
CA GLU A 57 13.05 -18.93 -29.62
C GLU A 57 12.63 -18.48 -28.21
N LEU A 58 13.30 -17.47 -27.65
CA LEU A 58 12.94 -16.89 -26.37
C LEU A 58 11.57 -16.19 -26.43
N LEU A 59 11.30 -15.41 -27.48
CA LEU A 59 9.98 -14.80 -27.71
C LEU A 59 8.87 -15.87 -27.84
N THR A 60 9.16 -16.98 -28.54
CA THR A 60 8.21 -18.11 -28.65
C THR A 60 7.95 -18.77 -27.29
N ARG A 61 8.98 -18.87 -26.44
CA ARG A 61 8.86 -19.42 -25.07
C ARG A 61 8.06 -18.50 -24.16
N ILE A 62 8.31 -17.18 -24.21
CA ILE A 62 7.54 -16.16 -23.49
C ILE A 62 6.05 -16.28 -23.84
N VAL A 63 5.71 -16.35 -25.14
CA VAL A 63 4.32 -16.53 -25.58
C VAL A 63 3.71 -17.85 -25.09
N ARG A 64 4.49 -18.94 -25.12
CA ARG A 64 4.04 -20.24 -24.60
C ARG A 64 3.74 -20.16 -23.10
N GLU A 65 4.59 -19.49 -22.34
CA GLU A 65 4.44 -19.33 -20.90
C GLU A 65 3.26 -18.43 -20.55
N HIS A 66 3.12 -17.29 -21.23
CA HIS A 66 1.96 -16.40 -21.10
C HIS A 66 0.63 -17.15 -21.36
N ARG A 67 0.58 -18.00 -22.39
CA ARG A 67 -0.59 -18.84 -22.67
C ARG A 67 -0.83 -19.91 -21.60
N ARG A 68 0.22 -20.48 -21.03
CA ARG A 68 0.10 -21.47 -19.94
C ARG A 68 -0.46 -20.81 -18.68
N ARG A 69 0.08 -19.65 -18.28
CA ARG A 69 -0.42 -18.85 -17.16
C ARG A 69 -1.85 -18.41 -17.40
N SER A 70 -2.17 -17.89 -18.58
CA SER A 70 -3.52 -17.46 -18.94
C SER A 70 -4.55 -18.60 -19.03
N ARG A 71 -4.13 -19.86 -19.23
CA ARG A 71 -5.03 -21.03 -19.14
C ARG A 71 -5.30 -21.45 -17.70
N ARG A 72 -4.34 -21.23 -16.80
CA ARG A 72 -4.53 -21.43 -15.35
C ARG A 72 -5.44 -20.33 -14.81
N ALA A 73 -5.09 -19.07 -15.08
CA ALA A 73 -5.91 -17.90 -14.75
C ALA A 73 -7.25 -17.87 -15.52
N GLY A 74 -7.35 -18.50 -16.70
CA GLY A 74 -8.59 -18.61 -17.49
C GLY A 74 -9.67 -19.47 -16.83
N ARG A 75 -9.30 -20.31 -15.86
CA ARG A 75 -10.26 -20.99 -14.98
C ARG A 75 -10.76 -20.06 -13.86
N ASP A 76 -9.96 -19.06 -13.47
CA ASP A 76 -10.33 -18.01 -12.52
C ASP A 76 -11.02 -16.80 -13.17
N ARG A 77 -10.79 -16.55 -14.47
CA ARG A 77 -11.23 -15.36 -15.24
C ARG A 77 -12.66 -15.42 -15.78
N LEU A 78 -13.47 -16.42 -15.43
CA LEU A 78 -14.93 -16.33 -15.64
C LEU A 78 -15.61 -15.30 -14.69
N ARG A 79 -14.85 -14.56 -13.87
CA ARG A 79 -15.34 -13.69 -12.80
C ARG A 79 -15.10 -12.19 -12.93
N LEU A 80 -14.46 -11.66 -13.98
CA LEU A 80 -14.22 -10.22 -14.07
C LEU A 80 -14.50 -9.67 -15.48
N ARG A 81 -15.66 -9.04 -15.62
CA ARG A 81 -15.92 -8.06 -16.69
C ARG A 81 -16.84 -6.96 -16.18
N ALA A 82 -16.32 -5.74 -16.11
CA ALA A 82 -16.96 -4.43 -16.36
C ALA A 82 -16.18 -3.31 -15.64
N PRO A 83 -16.31 -2.00 -16.00
CA PRO A 83 -16.67 -1.38 -17.29
C PRO A 83 -15.74 -0.20 -17.72
N SER A 84 -15.65 0.01 -19.04
CA SER A 84 -15.43 1.28 -19.78
C SER A 84 -14.61 2.43 -19.17
N GLY A 85 -13.36 2.57 -19.63
CA GLY A 85 -12.61 3.82 -19.71
C GLY A 85 -11.45 3.67 -20.70
N GLY A 86 -11.64 4.05 -21.97
CA GLY A 86 -10.81 3.61 -23.10
C GLY A 86 -9.33 4.02 -23.07
N ASP A 87 -8.51 3.27 -22.33
CA ASP A 87 -7.04 3.26 -22.42
C ASP A 87 -6.54 2.11 -23.32
N ALA A 88 -5.31 2.22 -23.80
CA ALA A 88 -4.59 1.21 -24.59
C ALA A 88 -4.58 -0.19 -23.93
N GLY A 89 -4.50 -0.23 -22.58
CA GLY A 89 -4.58 -1.47 -21.80
C GLY A 89 -5.90 -2.21 -21.99
N ASP A 90 -7.03 -1.49 -21.94
CA ASP A 90 -8.39 -2.05 -22.08
C ASP A 90 -8.60 -2.73 -23.43
N VAL A 91 -8.04 -2.15 -24.50
CA VAL A 91 -8.13 -2.71 -25.85
C VAL A 91 -7.41 -4.07 -25.91
N LEU A 92 -6.24 -4.19 -25.28
CA LEU A 92 -5.47 -5.44 -25.24
C LEU A 92 -6.02 -6.45 -24.24
N ASP A 93 -6.60 -6.00 -23.14
CA ASP A 93 -7.25 -6.84 -22.13
C ASP A 93 -8.59 -7.42 -22.62
N SER A 94 -9.24 -6.75 -23.59
CA SER A 94 -10.41 -7.29 -24.28
C SER A 94 -10.09 -8.53 -25.14
N LEU A 95 -8.82 -8.75 -25.49
CA LEU A 95 -8.38 -9.87 -26.31
C LEU A 95 -8.12 -11.12 -25.47
N ASP A 96 -8.53 -12.28 -25.99
CA ASP A 96 -8.09 -13.55 -25.40
C ASP A 96 -6.56 -13.70 -25.49
N ALA A 97 -5.96 -14.47 -24.59
CA ALA A 97 -4.50 -14.62 -24.50
C ALA A 97 -3.83 -15.10 -25.80
N THR A 98 -4.55 -15.79 -26.68
CA THR A 98 -4.02 -16.23 -27.97
C THR A 98 -4.13 -15.13 -29.04
N ALA A 99 -5.19 -14.32 -29.00
CA ALA A 99 -5.35 -13.14 -29.82
C ALA A 99 -4.33 -12.05 -29.43
N ARG A 100 -4.20 -11.75 -28.14
CA ARG A 100 -3.20 -10.80 -27.62
C ARG A 100 -1.79 -11.20 -28.01
N ALA A 101 -1.40 -12.47 -27.81
CA ALA A 101 -0.08 -12.93 -28.20
C ALA A 101 0.21 -12.80 -29.70
N ALA A 102 -0.80 -13.02 -30.55
CA ALA A 102 -0.65 -12.88 -31.99
C ALA A 102 -0.50 -11.41 -32.43
N VAL A 103 -1.24 -10.51 -31.80
CA VAL A 103 -1.18 -9.06 -32.05
C VAL A 103 0.16 -8.49 -31.58
N VAL A 104 0.61 -8.86 -30.39
CA VAL A 104 1.89 -8.42 -29.82
C VAL A 104 3.09 -8.93 -30.63
N LEU A 105 3.08 -10.19 -31.08
CA LEU A 105 4.15 -10.69 -31.97
C LEU A 105 4.18 -9.94 -33.31
N HIS A 106 3.02 -9.52 -33.82
CA HIS A 106 2.95 -8.79 -35.09
C HIS A 106 3.44 -7.35 -34.96
N PHE A 107 2.84 -6.56 -34.06
CA PHE A 107 3.17 -5.14 -33.91
C PHE A 107 4.41 -4.90 -33.05
N GLY A 108 4.59 -5.66 -31.96
CA GLY A 108 5.68 -5.47 -31.01
C GLY A 108 7.00 -6.16 -31.38
N ALA A 109 6.94 -7.34 -32.01
CA ALA A 109 8.13 -8.08 -32.45
C ALA A 109 8.36 -8.03 -33.98
N GLY A 110 7.48 -7.35 -34.73
CA GLY A 110 7.60 -7.19 -36.18
C GLY A 110 7.43 -8.48 -36.99
N TRP A 111 6.78 -9.52 -36.43
CA TRP A 111 6.66 -10.80 -37.12
C TRP A 111 5.61 -10.77 -38.25
N PRO A 112 5.86 -11.43 -39.39
CA PRO A 112 4.85 -11.63 -40.42
C PRO A 112 3.59 -12.31 -39.85
N THR A 113 2.41 -11.92 -40.34
CA THR A 113 1.10 -12.37 -39.83
C THR A 113 1.00 -13.90 -39.71
N GLU A 114 1.47 -14.66 -40.71
CA GLU A 114 1.44 -16.12 -40.68
C GLU A 114 2.31 -16.72 -39.56
N ARG A 115 3.46 -16.10 -39.30
CA ARG A 115 4.42 -16.51 -38.28
C ARG A 115 3.89 -16.20 -36.89
N ALA A 116 3.39 -14.98 -36.68
CA ALA A 116 2.77 -14.54 -35.42
C ALA A 116 1.56 -15.43 -35.05
N ALA A 117 0.66 -15.67 -36.01
CA ALA A 117 -0.51 -16.52 -35.82
C ALA A 117 -0.12 -17.96 -35.43
N ARG A 118 0.88 -18.55 -36.10
CA ARG A 118 1.36 -19.90 -35.82
C ARG A 118 1.94 -20.03 -34.40
N ALA A 119 2.75 -19.07 -33.98
CA ALA A 119 3.37 -19.09 -32.65
C ALA A 119 2.34 -18.88 -31.53
N ALA A 120 1.37 -17.99 -31.74
CA ALA A 120 0.29 -17.74 -30.79
C ALA A 120 -0.79 -18.84 -30.78
N GLY A 121 -0.84 -19.69 -31.81
CA GLY A 121 -1.79 -20.79 -31.93
C GLY A 121 -3.19 -20.37 -32.39
N ILE A 122 -3.27 -19.36 -33.24
CA ILE A 122 -4.52 -18.93 -33.91
C ILE A 122 -4.41 -19.06 -35.43
N ARG A 123 -5.55 -19.07 -36.14
CA ARG A 123 -5.56 -19.12 -37.62
C ARG A 123 -5.08 -17.78 -38.21
N PRO A 124 -4.23 -17.75 -39.24
CA PRO A 124 -3.78 -16.50 -39.87
C PRO A 124 -4.92 -15.58 -40.32
N ALA A 125 -6.02 -16.15 -40.86
CA ALA A 125 -7.21 -15.39 -41.24
C ALA A 125 -7.89 -14.68 -40.05
N ARG A 126 -7.85 -15.29 -38.85
CA ARG A 126 -8.36 -14.68 -37.62
C ARG A 126 -7.48 -13.52 -37.18
N LEU A 127 -6.16 -13.66 -37.25
CA LEU A 127 -5.23 -12.55 -36.98
C LEU A 127 -5.44 -11.40 -37.98
N ALA A 128 -5.48 -11.68 -39.28
CA ALA A 128 -5.74 -10.66 -40.31
C ALA A 128 -7.08 -9.94 -40.14
N HIS A 129 -8.08 -10.60 -39.54
CA HIS A 129 -9.32 -9.92 -39.15
C HIS A 129 -9.14 -9.02 -37.93
N LEU A 130 -8.47 -9.51 -36.87
CA LEU A 130 -8.18 -8.71 -35.68
C LEU A 130 -7.38 -7.45 -36.00
N LEU A 131 -6.34 -7.56 -36.84
CA LEU A 131 -5.48 -6.44 -37.26
C LEU A 131 -6.21 -5.33 -38.05
N ARG A 132 -7.48 -5.54 -38.44
CA ARG A 132 -8.33 -4.50 -39.06
C ARG A 132 -9.14 -3.70 -38.04
N THR A 133 -9.09 -4.08 -36.77
CA THR A 133 -9.70 -3.31 -35.67
C THR A 133 -8.87 -2.06 -35.45
N ALA A 134 -9.52 -0.89 -35.37
CA ALA A 134 -8.84 0.37 -35.14
C ALA A 134 -8.08 0.35 -33.80
N ASP A 135 -6.95 1.04 -33.76
CA ASP A 135 -6.15 1.36 -32.56
C ASP A 135 -5.40 0.20 -31.86
N LEU A 136 -5.39 -1.03 -32.42
CA LEU A 136 -4.55 -2.11 -31.85
C LEU A 136 -3.05 -1.84 -31.97
N ASP A 137 -2.61 -1.21 -33.05
CA ASP A 137 -1.22 -0.80 -33.24
C ASP A 137 -0.80 0.28 -32.23
N ARG A 138 -1.65 1.29 -32.03
CA ARG A 138 -1.45 2.35 -31.04
C ARG A 138 -1.51 1.83 -29.60
N ALA A 139 -2.43 0.90 -29.31
CA ALA A 139 -2.55 0.30 -27.99
C ALA A 139 -1.31 -0.52 -27.61
N VAL A 140 -0.78 -1.29 -28.57
CA VAL A 140 0.49 -2.02 -28.38
C VAL A 140 1.67 -1.07 -28.19
N ALA A 141 1.73 0.03 -28.95
CA ALA A 141 2.78 1.04 -28.80
C ALA A 141 2.70 1.75 -27.44
N ALA A 142 1.53 2.26 -27.06
CA ALA A 142 1.32 2.96 -25.80
C ALA A 142 1.64 2.10 -24.57
N LEU A 143 1.24 0.82 -24.58
CA LEU A 143 1.59 -0.11 -23.49
C LEU A 143 3.08 -0.45 -23.46
N ALA A 144 3.75 -0.46 -24.62
CA ALA A 144 5.19 -0.67 -24.66
C ALA A 144 5.97 0.57 -24.14
N ASP A 145 5.37 1.75 -24.26
CA ASP A 145 5.99 3.02 -23.91
C ASP A 145 5.63 3.46 -22.47
N SER A 146 4.64 2.83 -21.82
CA SER A 146 4.21 3.18 -20.45
C SER A 146 5.19 2.78 -19.36
N GLU A 147 6.16 1.89 -19.66
CA GLU A 147 7.14 1.35 -18.70
C GLU A 147 8.54 1.29 -19.35
N ASP A 148 8.97 2.38 -20.00
CA ASP A 148 10.31 2.44 -20.58
C ASP A 148 11.36 2.55 -19.46
N ARG A 149 12.22 1.53 -19.34
CA ARG A 149 13.30 1.46 -18.36
C ARG A 149 14.64 1.48 -19.08
N SER A 150 15.66 2.06 -18.45
CA SER A 150 17.01 2.01 -19.00
C SER A 150 17.50 0.56 -19.15
N GLU A 151 18.20 0.26 -20.24
CA GLU A 151 18.74 -1.09 -20.50
C GLU A 151 19.58 -1.65 -19.33
N PRO A 152 20.45 -0.87 -18.66
CA PRO A 152 21.21 -1.36 -17.51
C PRO A 152 20.35 -1.74 -16.31
N GLU A 153 19.31 -0.96 -16.00
CA GLU A 153 18.33 -1.23 -14.94
C GLU A 153 17.62 -2.55 -15.19
N LEU A 154 17.14 -2.72 -16.42
CA LEU A 154 16.38 -3.89 -16.83
C LEU A 154 17.22 -5.17 -16.83
N VAL A 155 18.47 -5.09 -17.33
CA VAL A 155 19.42 -6.21 -17.27
C VAL A 155 19.65 -6.61 -15.81
N ARG A 156 19.90 -5.65 -14.91
CA ARG A 156 20.12 -5.93 -13.49
C ARG A 156 18.93 -6.65 -12.86
N GLN A 157 17.72 -6.11 -13.02
CA GLN A 157 16.50 -6.69 -12.43
C GLN A 157 16.22 -8.11 -12.96
N LEU A 158 16.38 -8.33 -14.27
CA LEU A 158 16.20 -9.65 -14.87
C LEU A 158 17.25 -10.66 -14.38
N LEU A 159 18.49 -10.23 -14.16
CA LEU A 159 19.54 -11.06 -13.58
C LEU A 159 19.29 -11.37 -12.09
N ASP A 160 18.78 -10.40 -11.32
CA ASP A 160 18.43 -10.58 -9.91
C ASP A 160 17.31 -11.63 -9.73
N ARG A 161 16.42 -11.79 -10.72
CA ARG A 161 15.38 -12.84 -10.73
C ARG A 161 15.86 -14.21 -11.23
N LEU A 162 17.11 -14.33 -11.70
CA LEU A 162 17.72 -15.60 -12.06
C LEU A 162 18.53 -16.15 -10.87
N PRO A 163 18.39 -17.43 -10.49
CA PRO A 163 19.24 -18.01 -9.46
C PRO A 163 20.72 -17.99 -9.90
N PRO A 164 21.69 -17.85 -8.98
CA PRO A 164 23.10 -17.86 -9.32
C PRO A 164 23.48 -19.17 -10.02
N SER A 165 24.24 -19.07 -11.11
CA SER A 165 24.79 -20.21 -11.84
C SER A 165 25.71 -21.01 -10.91
N SER A 166 25.27 -22.17 -10.41
CA SER A 166 26.13 -23.05 -9.60
C SER A 166 27.37 -23.48 -10.40
N PRO A 167 28.59 -23.40 -9.84
CA PRO A 167 29.76 -24.02 -10.45
C PRO A 167 29.63 -25.55 -10.38
N ALA A 168 29.94 -26.21 -11.50
CA ALA A 168 29.82 -27.65 -11.69
C ALA A 168 30.59 -28.46 -10.63
N GLY A 169 29.87 -29.23 -9.82
CA GLY A 169 30.40 -30.31 -8.97
C GLY A 169 30.05 -31.69 -9.56
N PRO A 170 30.86 -32.74 -9.31
CA PRO A 170 30.76 -34.02 -10.01
C PRO A 170 29.57 -34.88 -9.52
N PRO A 171 29.14 -35.89 -10.31
CA PRO A 171 27.89 -36.59 -10.07
C PRO A 171 28.06 -37.65 -8.99
N GLU A 172 27.22 -37.62 -7.96
CA GLU A 172 27.05 -38.76 -7.06
C GLU A 172 25.57 -39.14 -6.92
N SER A 173 25.40 -40.45 -6.79
CA SER A 173 24.28 -41.28 -7.19
C SER A 173 23.08 -41.28 -6.23
N ALA A 174 21.93 -41.63 -6.80
CA ALA A 174 20.64 -41.87 -6.16
C ALA A 174 20.64 -42.88 -5.00
N ALA A 175 19.87 -42.61 -3.94
CA ALA A 175 18.67 -43.36 -3.50
C ALA A 175 18.19 -42.95 -2.09
N GLU A 176 16.86 -42.73 -1.97
CA GLU A 176 15.98 -42.83 -0.77
C GLU A 176 16.33 -41.97 0.48
N VAL A 177 15.46 -41.11 1.04
CA VAL A 177 14.10 -41.32 1.62
C VAL A 177 13.40 -39.96 1.77
N GLY A 178 12.07 -39.92 1.63
CA GLY A 178 11.27 -38.71 1.47
C GLY A 178 11.06 -37.81 2.70
N SER A 179 10.78 -36.54 2.41
CA SER A 179 10.01 -35.60 3.23
C SER A 179 9.53 -34.47 2.32
N ALA A 180 8.21 -34.39 2.10
CA ALA A 180 7.59 -33.40 1.23
C ALA A 180 7.42 -32.07 1.99
N GLN A 181 8.36 -31.15 1.81
CA GLN A 181 8.15 -29.72 1.96
C GLN A 181 8.01 -29.12 0.55
N HIS A 182 6.79 -28.72 0.18
CA HIS A 182 6.57 -27.86 -0.97
C HIS A 182 5.82 -26.61 -0.51
N VAL A 183 6.63 -25.57 -0.30
CA VAL A 183 6.25 -24.16 -0.28
C VAL A 183 5.73 -23.80 -1.68
N ALA A 184 4.49 -23.34 -1.77
CA ALA A 184 3.92 -22.75 -2.97
C ALA A 184 3.54 -21.30 -2.64
N GLY A 185 4.32 -20.36 -3.18
CA GLY A 185 3.99 -18.94 -3.17
C GLY A 185 3.14 -18.53 -4.37
N GLY A 186 2.54 -17.34 -4.25
CA GLY A 186 2.17 -16.46 -5.35
C GLY A 186 0.71 -16.57 -5.81
N GLY A 187 -0.17 -15.79 -5.19
CA GLY A 187 -1.49 -15.45 -5.71
C GLY A 187 -1.93 -14.10 -5.15
N GLN A 188 -2.01 -13.08 -6.01
CA GLN A 188 -2.58 -11.77 -5.70
C GLN A 188 -4.06 -11.92 -5.33
N ASP A 189 -4.44 -11.39 -4.18
CA ASP A 189 -5.76 -11.55 -3.56
C ASP A 189 -6.73 -10.45 -4.03
N PRO A 190 -7.92 -10.77 -4.59
CA PRO A 190 -8.89 -9.81 -5.11
C PRO A 190 -9.78 -9.14 -4.03
N THR A 191 -9.36 -9.13 -2.77
CA THR A 191 -10.15 -8.69 -1.60
C THR A 191 -10.20 -7.16 -1.41
N GLU A 192 -9.35 -6.39 -2.09
CA GLU A 192 -9.18 -4.95 -1.88
C GLU A 192 -10.37 -4.09 -2.37
N THR A 193 -11.13 -4.54 -3.37
CA THR A 193 -12.24 -3.75 -3.95
C THR A 193 -13.59 -3.95 -3.24
N ALA A 194 -13.78 -5.06 -2.53
CA ALA A 194 -14.99 -5.30 -1.74
C ALA A 194 -14.98 -4.53 -0.40
N TYR A 195 -13.79 -4.21 0.11
CA TYR A 195 -13.58 -3.55 1.39
C TYR A 195 -14.05 -2.07 1.40
N ARG A 196 -13.82 -1.33 0.30
CA ARG A 196 -14.16 0.10 0.18
C ARG A 196 -15.65 0.44 0.30
N ARG A 197 -16.55 -0.54 0.12
CA ARG A 197 -18.01 -0.28 0.14
C ARG A 197 -18.64 -0.39 1.54
N LYS A 198 -18.00 -1.11 2.48
CA LYS A 198 -18.58 -1.43 3.81
C LYS A 198 -18.29 -0.40 4.91
N SER A 199 -17.19 0.35 4.82
CA SER A 199 -16.86 1.37 5.84
C SER A 199 -17.82 2.57 5.85
N ARG A 200 -18.55 2.81 4.75
CA ARG A 200 -19.52 3.91 4.64
C ARG A 200 -20.83 3.67 5.41
N THR A 201 -21.18 2.43 5.72
CA THR A 201 -22.48 2.10 6.34
C THR A 201 -22.42 2.13 7.87
N ASN A 202 -21.27 1.83 8.49
CA ASN A 202 -21.10 1.89 9.95
C ASN A 202 -21.01 3.33 10.49
N ARG A 203 -20.65 4.32 9.67
CA ARG A 203 -20.62 5.75 10.06
C ARG A 203 -21.99 6.35 10.41
N ARG A 204 -23.12 5.70 10.09
CA ARG A 204 -24.46 6.28 10.29
C ARG A 204 -25.17 5.89 11.59
N ARG A 205 -24.59 5.03 12.44
CA ARG A 205 -25.30 4.53 13.65
C ARG A 205 -24.63 4.88 14.99
N ALA A 206 -23.47 5.54 15.01
CA ALA A 206 -22.79 5.97 16.24
C ALA A 206 -23.13 7.41 16.69
N VAL A 207 -24.35 7.91 16.43
CA VAL A 207 -24.84 9.18 17.00
C VAL A 207 -26.20 8.96 17.65
N ALA A 208 -26.19 8.27 18.78
CA ALA A 208 -27.31 8.25 19.71
C ALA A 208 -26.87 7.77 21.11
N ALA A 209 -26.11 8.59 21.85
CA ALA A 209 -26.21 8.73 23.31
C ALA A 209 -24.98 9.43 23.93
N THR A 210 -24.96 10.76 23.94
CA THR A 210 -24.47 11.51 25.12
C THR A 210 -25.09 12.90 25.14
N THR A 211 -25.97 13.11 26.11
CA THR A 211 -26.56 14.41 26.42
C THR A 211 -25.89 14.95 27.68
N ALA A 212 -25.53 16.24 27.62
CA ALA A 212 -25.32 17.20 28.70
C ALA A 212 -23.88 17.53 29.19
N ALA A 213 -23.66 18.86 29.18
CA ALA A 213 -22.71 19.71 29.92
C ALA A 213 -21.36 19.98 29.22
N LEU A 214 -20.87 21.21 29.02
CA LEU A 214 -21.19 22.50 29.64
C LEU A 214 -20.77 23.63 28.67
N VAL A 215 -21.66 24.59 28.43
CA VAL A 215 -21.40 25.81 27.65
C VAL A 215 -20.64 26.80 28.52
N VAL A 216 -19.40 27.15 28.16
CA VAL A 216 -18.76 28.40 28.55
C VAL A 216 -18.27 29.09 27.29
N GLY A 217 -18.95 30.18 26.94
CA GLY A 217 -18.72 30.95 25.73
C GLY A 217 -17.42 31.77 25.79
N GLY A 218 -16.72 31.79 24.66
CA GLY A 218 -15.70 32.76 24.32
C GLY A 218 -15.92 33.21 22.88
N THR A 219 -16.67 34.30 22.69
CA THR A 219 -16.78 35.00 21.41
C THR A 219 -15.44 35.64 21.05
N VAL A 220 -14.78 35.17 19.99
CA VAL A 220 -13.74 35.94 19.30
C VAL A 220 -14.33 36.41 17.98
N VAL A 221 -14.53 37.72 17.91
CA VAL A 221 -14.90 38.46 16.70
C VAL A 221 -13.68 38.50 15.78
N ALA A 222 -13.72 37.80 14.65
CA ALA A 222 -12.76 37.99 13.57
C ALA A 222 -13.21 39.19 12.71
N LEU A 223 -12.71 40.38 13.06
CA LEU A 223 -12.70 41.53 12.17
C LEU A 223 -11.63 41.32 11.10
N GLY A 224 -12.01 41.57 9.85
CA GLY A 224 -11.14 41.44 8.69
C GLY A 224 -9.91 42.34 8.75
N GLY A 225 -8.77 41.75 8.41
CA GLY A 225 -7.52 42.40 8.09
C GLY A 225 -6.71 41.41 7.26
N GLY A 226 -6.65 41.63 5.95
CA GLY A 226 -5.76 40.88 5.07
C GLY A 226 -4.33 41.29 5.37
N GLU A 227 -3.65 40.54 6.25
CA GLU A 227 -2.20 40.56 6.33
C GLU A 227 -1.66 39.46 5.40
N THR A 228 -0.96 39.90 4.36
CA THR A 228 -0.10 39.04 3.53
C THR A 228 0.91 38.36 4.44
N ARG A 229 0.66 37.09 4.77
CA ARG A 229 1.61 36.22 5.47
C ARG A 229 2.89 36.13 4.62
N PRO A 230 4.08 36.42 5.17
CA PRO A 230 5.32 36.26 4.43
C PRO A 230 5.49 34.80 4.03
N GLU A 231 5.83 34.58 2.76
CA GLU A 231 6.14 33.27 2.17
C GLU A 231 7.28 32.62 2.98
N PRO A 232 7.17 31.34 3.37
CA PRO A 232 8.25 30.66 4.07
C PRO A 232 9.52 30.67 3.19
N PRO A 233 10.72 30.76 3.79
CA PRO A 233 11.96 30.72 3.02
C PRO A 233 12.03 29.42 2.21
N PRO A 234 12.63 29.45 0.99
CA PRO A 234 12.82 28.23 0.21
C PRO A 234 13.64 27.22 1.02
N PRO A 235 13.35 25.91 0.89
CA PRO A 235 14.14 24.89 1.58
C PRO A 235 15.61 24.98 1.17
N ASP A 236 16.52 24.79 2.14
CA ASP A 236 17.95 24.69 1.87
C ASP A 236 18.20 23.50 0.91
N GLY A 237 18.56 23.78 -0.33
CA GLY A 237 18.74 22.74 -1.35
C GLY A 237 19.03 23.28 -2.74
N PRO A 238 19.36 22.39 -3.70
CA PRO A 238 19.53 22.75 -5.10
C PRO A 238 18.24 23.33 -5.67
N SER A 239 18.37 24.29 -6.58
CA SER A 239 17.23 24.88 -7.30
C SER A 239 16.42 23.80 -8.06
N LEU A 240 15.15 24.03 -8.36
CA LEU A 240 14.35 23.10 -9.17
C LEU A 240 15.04 22.82 -10.53
N ALA A 241 15.68 23.81 -11.15
CA ALA A 241 16.46 23.61 -12.37
C ALA A 241 17.61 22.60 -12.17
N GLU A 242 18.37 22.71 -11.08
CA GLU A 242 19.42 21.73 -10.72
C GLU A 242 18.85 20.34 -10.41
N ARG A 243 17.57 20.25 -10.01
CA ARG A 243 16.82 19.00 -9.82
C ARG A 243 16.23 18.43 -11.12
N GLY A 244 16.51 19.04 -12.27
CA GLY A 244 16.07 18.55 -13.57
C GLY A 244 14.74 19.12 -14.05
N TRP A 245 14.19 20.14 -13.37
CA TRP A 245 13.06 20.91 -13.87
C TRP A 245 13.52 21.88 -14.96
N VAL A 246 13.89 21.30 -16.10
CA VAL A 246 14.33 21.97 -17.32
C VAL A 246 13.63 21.31 -18.51
N LEU A 247 13.37 22.08 -19.56
CA LEU A 247 12.82 21.51 -20.79
C LEU A 247 13.83 20.56 -21.45
N GLY A 248 13.31 19.54 -22.13
CA GLY A 248 14.10 18.65 -22.96
C GLY A 248 14.72 19.37 -24.17
N PRO A 249 15.64 18.72 -24.90
CA PRO A 249 16.23 19.28 -26.12
C PRO A 249 15.22 19.64 -27.22
N ASP A 250 14.02 19.06 -27.16
CA ASP A 250 12.88 19.29 -28.03
C ASP A 250 11.94 20.39 -27.53
N GLY A 251 12.22 21.01 -26.38
CA GLY A 251 11.36 22.01 -25.75
C GLY A 251 10.19 21.43 -24.96
N GLU A 252 10.15 20.11 -24.77
CA GLU A 252 9.08 19.45 -24.03
C GLU A 252 9.33 19.46 -22.52
N PRO A 253 8.29 19.64 -21.68
CA PRO A 253 8.42 19.50 -20.23
C PRO A 253 8.92 18.11 -19.84
N PRO A 254 9.71 17.98 -18.75
CA PRO A 254 10.23 16.70 -18.32
C PRO A 254 9.08 15.74 -18.02
N ARG A 255 9.13 14.52 -18.56
CA ARG A 255 8.09 13.49 -18.37
C ARG A 255 8.06 12.91 -16.96
N GLY A 256 9.23 12.86 -16.33
CA GLY A 256 9.42 12.39 -14.97
C GLY A 256 10.58 13.14 -14.34
N VAL A 257 10.36 13.79 -13.20
CA VAL A 257 11.37 14.59 -12.51
C VAL A 257 11.01 14.69 -11.03
N ASP A 258 11.98 14.51 -10.15
CA ASP A 258 11.80 14.79 -8.71
C ASP A 258 10.62 14.05 -8.05
N GLY A 259 10.39 12.78 -8.44
CA GLY A 259 9.25 11.99 -7.96
C GLY A 259 7.89 12.40 -8.56
N MET A 260 7.90 13.25 -9.59
CA MET A 260 6.72 13.74 -10.29
C MET A 260 6.67 13.16 -11.70
N ARG A 261 5.46 12.85 -12.17
CA ARG A 261 5.13 12.38 -13.52
C ARG A 261 4.29 13.42 -14.23
N LEU A 262 4.65 13.72 -15.47
CA LEU A 262 3.86 14.57 -16.35
C LEU A 262 2.55 13.87 -16.70
N LEU A 263 1.43 14.49 -16.35
CA LEU A 263 0.08 14.06 -16.73
C LEU A 263 -0.30 14.55 -18.13
N GLY A 264 0.19 15.72 -18.51
CA GLY A 264 -0.07 16.32 -19.81
C GLY A 264 0.29 17.79 -19.84
N THR A 265 0.09 18.40 -20.99
CA THR A 265 0.39 19.81 -21.25
C THR A 265 -0.81 20.51 -21.88
N ALA A 266 -0.93 21.82 -21.66
CA ALA A 266 -1.86 22.69 -22.34
C ALA A 266 -1.13 23.92 -22.87
N THR A 267 -1.20 24.15 -24.18
CA THR A 267 -0.66 25.36 -24.79
C THR A 267 -1.65 26.49 -24.61
N VAL A 268 -1.17 27.63 -24.10
CA VAL A 268 -1.92 28.88 -24.06
C VAL A 268 -1.54 29.69 -25.29
N ASP A 269 -2.50 29.86 -26.19
CA ASP A 269 -2.37 30.78 -27.33
C ASP A 269 -2.60 32.22 -26.85
N GLN A 270 -1.67 33.13 -27.16
CA GLN A 270 -1.81 34.57 -26.92
C GLN A 270 -3.09 35.15 -27.53
N GLY A 271 -3.51 34.64 -28.69
CA GLY A 271 -4.73 35.06 -29.39
C GLY A 271 -6.01 34.70 -28.63
N ASP A 272 -5.95 33.76 -27.70
CA ASP A 272 -7.08 33.29 -26.89
C ASP A 272 -6.66 33.04 -25.43
N ARG A 273 -5.85 33.96 -24.88
CA ARG A 273 -5.18 33.80 -23.58
C ARG A 273 -6.10 33.71 -22.35
N TYR A 274 -7.41 33.94 -22.54
CA TYR A 274 -8.44 33.81 -21.51
C TYR A 274 -9.38 32.62 -21.76
N ALA A 275 -9.10 31.79 -22.77
CA ALA A 275 -9.84 30.56 -23.00
C ALA A 275 -9.73 29.63 -21.80
N PRO A 276 -10.83 28.96 -21.41
CA PRO A 276 -10.78 27.89 -20.43
C PRO A 276 -9.83 26.77 -20.90
N LEU A 277 -8.86 26.45 -20.05
CA LEU A 277 -7.91 25.37 -20.29
C LEU A 277 -8.56 24.05 -19.88
N ARG A 278 -8.60 23.11 -20.82
CA ARG A 278 -9.03 21.74 -20.54
C ARG A 278 -7.87 20.98 -19.92
N VAL A 279 -8.06 20.57 -18.68
CA VAL A 279 -7.16 19.67 -17.96
C VAL A 279 -7.28 18.28 -18.62
N PRO A 280 -6.22 17.73 -19.23
CA PRO A 280 -6.34 16.56 -20.10
C PRO A 280 -6.41 15.22 -19.35
N PHE A 281 -6.69 15.23 -18.04
CA PHE A 281 -6.69 14.03 -17.21
C PHE A 281 -7.88 13.97 -16.26
N SER A 282 -8.38 12.76 -16.03
CA SER A 282 -9.26 12.41 -14.91
C SER A 282 -8.42 11.63 -13.91
N GLN A 283 -8.15 12.19 -12.73
CA GLN A 283 -7.57 11.41 -11.65
C GLN A 283 -8.65 10.72 -10.84
N ASP A 284 -8.63 9.40 -10.83
CA ASP A 284 -9.25 8.58 -9.80
C ASP A 284 -8.23 8.44 -8.66
N GLY A 285 -8.42 9.10 -7.51
CA GLY A 285 -7.55 8.82 -6.36
C GLY A 285 -7.28 9.94 -5.36
N GLY A 286 -7.65 11.19 -5.64
CA GLY A 286 -7.46 12.29 -4.69
C GLY A 286 -6.01 12.78 -4.55
N SER A 287 -5.07 12.27 -5.35
CA SER A 287 -3.69 12.80 -5.42
C SER A 287 -3.69 14.26 -5.85
N ALA A 288 -2.77 15.04 -5.29
CA ALA A 288 -2.66 16.44 -5.67
C ALA A 288 -2.13 16.58 -7.10
N VAL A 289 -2.36 17.75 -7.70
CA VAL A 289 -1.92 18.09 -9.04
C VAL A 289 -1.03 19.32 -8.92
N TRP A 290 0.06 19.37 -9.65
CA TRP A 290 0.94 20.54 -9.69
C TRP A 290 1.07 21.05 -11.11
N ALA A 291 1.35 22.35 -11.23
CA ALA A 291 1.57 22.97 -12.51
C ALA A 291 2.84 23.82 -12.55
N VAL A 292 3.44 23.83 -13.74
CA VAL A 292 4.57 24.69 -14.11
C VAL A 292 4.22 25.37 -15.42
N LEU A 293 4.46 26.68 -15.50
CA LEU A 293 4.25 27.47 -16.70
C LEU A 293 5.59 27.74 -17.40
N TRP A 294 5.73 27.27 -18.63
CA TRP A 294 6.88 27.51 -19.49
C TRP A 294 6.54 28.55 -20.55
N CYS A 295 7.41 29.52 -20.79
CA CYS A 295 7.14 30.62 -21.72
C CYS A 295 8.33 30.92 -22.62
N ASP A 296 8.02 31.30 -23.86
CA ASP A 296 8.99 31.97 -24.72
C ASP A 296 9.27 33.37 -24.18
N LEU A 297 10.49 33.61 -23.69
CA LEU A 297 10.90 34.90 -23.15
C LEU A 297 11.92 35.58 -24.06
N ILE A 298 11.87 36.90 -24.12
CA ILE A 298 12.89 37.72 -24.79
C ILE A 298 13.76 38.34 -23.71
N ALA A 299 15.07 38.05 -23.74
CA ALA A 299 16.07 38.65 -22.85
C ALA A 299 15.63 38.68 -21.37
N PRO A 300 15.39 37.51 -20.73
CA PRO A 300 14.90 37.42 -19.34
C PRO A 300 15.80 38.11 -18.31
N GLU A 301 17.07 38.37 -18.66
CA GLU A 301 18.04 39.14 -17.89
C GLU A 301 17.94 40.67 -18.00
N ASP A 302 17.14 41.20 -18.94
CA ASP A 302 16.93 42.65 -19.07
C ASP A 302 16.03 43.15 -17.92
N PRO A 303 16.52 44.06 -17.05
CA PRO A 303 15.74 44.56 -15.92
C PRO A 303 14.50 45.38 -16.33
N ASN A 304 14.36 45.72 -17.62
CA ASN A 304 13.19 46.40 -18.17
C ASN A 304 12.09 45.44 -18.65
N VAL A 305 12.36 44.14 -18.70
CA VAL A 305 11.39 43.10 -19.08
C VAL A 305 10.75 42.54 -17.81
N ALA A 306 9.43 42.70 -17.68
CA ALA A 306 8.70 42.13 -16.56
C ALA A 306 8.41 40.64 -16.82
N LEU A 307 8.87 39.76 -15.92
CA LEU A 307 8.64 38.32 -16.05
C LEU A 307 7.13 38.01 -16.12
N PRO A 308 6.67 37.29 -17.17
CA PRO A 308 5.25 37.05 -17.30
C PRO A 308 4.73 36.06 -16.26
N SER A 309 3.45 36.23 -15.91
CA SER A 309 2.74 35.31 -15.03
C SER A 309 1.26 35.25 -15.40
N VAL A 310 0.65 34.09 -15.16
CA VAL A 310 -0.79 33.86 -15.33
C VAL A 310 -1.44 33.64 -13.98
N THR A 311 -2.64 34.20 -13.82
CA THR A 311 -3.54 33.86 -12.72
C THR A 311 -4.65 32.97 -13.25
N LEU A 312 -4.84 31.80 -12.64
CA LEU A 312 -5.90 30.85 -12.98
C LEU A 312 -6.96 30.87 -11.88
N ASP A 313 -8.23 30.93 -12.26
CA ASP A 313 -9.36 30.62 -11.38
C ASP A 313 -9.59 29.11 -11.35
N THR A 314 -9.65 28.59 -10.12
CA THR A 314 -9.84 27.19 -9.75
C THR A 314 -11.05 27.09 -8.82
N GLN A 315 -12.25 27.07 -9.40
CA GLN A 315 -13.52 26.98 -8.67
C GLN A 315 -13.72 28.08 -7.59
N GLY A 316 -13.37 29.34 -7.90
CA GLY A 316 -13.50 30.46 -6.97
C GLY A 316 -12.25 30.73 -6.11
N ALA A 317 -11.16 30.02 -6.40
CA ALA A 317 -9.84 30.25 -5.82
C ALA A 317 -8.84 30.64 -6.91
N GLU A 318 -8.13 31.75 -6.72
CA GLU A 318 -7.06 32.15 -7.64
C GLU A 318 -5.71 31.53 -7.27
N VAL A 319 -4.95 31.13 -8.29
CA VAL A 319 -3.54 30.71 -8.20
C VAL A 319 -2.71 31.43 -9.25
N SER A 320 -1.50 31.86 -8.88
CA SER A 320 -0.57 32.50 -9.80
C SER A 320 0.60 31.58 -10.13
N LEU A 321 0.87 31.45 -11.44
CA LEU A 321 2.04 30.77 -11.99
C LEU A 321 2.93 31.78 -12.70
N ARG A 322 4.20 31.83 -12.30
CA ARG A 322 5.24 32.60 -12.99
C ARG A 322 5.80 31.78 -14.14
N CYS A 323 6.16 32.45 -15.22
CA CYS A 323 6.84 31.81 -16.35
C CYS A 323 8.25 31.38 -15.95
N ALA A 324 8.58 30.13 -16.25
CA ALA A 324 9.94 29.65 -16.45
C ALA A 324 10.31 29.80 -17.93
N GLY A 325 11.57 30.15 -18.22
CA GLY A 325 12.04 30.31 -19.59
C GLY A 325 12.32 28.98 -20.26
N ASN A 326 12.04 28.90 -21.56
CA ASN A 326 12.26 27.69 -22.34
C ASN A 326 13.74 27.30 -22.48
N ASP A 327 14.65 28.26 -22.34
CA ASP A 327 16.11 28.08 -22.28
C ASP A 327 16.63 27.80 -20.86
N GLY A 328 15.73 27.67 -19.88
CA GLY A 328 16.04 27.47 -18.47
C GLY A 328 16.20 28.76 -17.66
N LEU A 329 15.99 29.95 -18.27
CA LEU A 329 16.09 31.24 -17.60
C LEU A 329 14.83 32.11 -17.82
N PRO A 330 14.09 32.50 -16.76
CA PRO A 330 14.31 32.13 -15.37
C PRO A 330 14.02 30.64 -15.15
N ALA A 331 14.74 30.07 -14.19
CA ALA A 331 14.48 28.71 -13.75
C ALA A 331 13.08 28.59 -13.15
N VAL A 332 12.53 27.37 -13.15
CA VAL A 332 11.36 27.05 -12.33
C VAL A 332 11.70 27.38 -10.87
N ASP A 333 10.94 28.26 -10.25
CA ASP A 333 11.15 28.68 -8.86
C ASP A 333 10.30 27.85 -7.88
N ARG A 334 9.08 27.47 -8.30
CA ARG A 334 8.17 26.64 -7.52
C ARG A 334 7.22 25.81 -8.37
N LEU A 335 6.76 24.68 -7.83
CA LEU A 335 5.62 23.94 -8.36
C LEU A 335 4.34 24.53 -7.74
N VAL A 336 3.33 24.84 -8.55
CA VAL A 336 2.09 25.44 -8.07
C VAL A 336 1.04 24.35 -7.88
N PRO A 337 0.54 24.10 -6.66
CA PRO A 337 -0.50 23.10 -6.44
C PRO A 337 -1.82 23.54 -7.10
N LEU A 338 -2.60 22.55 -7.52
CA LEU A 338 -3.90 22.65 -8.18
C LEU A 338 -4.85 21.60 -7.59
N PRO A 339 -6.18 21.83 -7.65
CA PRO A 339 -7.16 20.87 -7.15
C PRO A 339 -7.13 19.54 -7.95
N ALA A 340 -7.27 18.42 -7.23
CA ALA A 340 -7.09 17.05 -7.72
C ALA A 340 -8.02 16.60 -8.88
N SER A 341 -9.22 17.17 -9.05
CA SER A 341 -10.14 16.73 -10.12
C SER A 341 -11.22 17.75 -10.52
N GLY A 342 -11.80 17.55 -11.71
CA GLY A 342 -13.06 18.14 -12.17
C GLY A 342 -13.06 19.66 -12.44
N SER A 343 -11.92 20.32 -12.30
CA SER A 343 -11.84 21.77 -12.37
C SER A 343 -11.53 22.24 -13.79
N THR A 344 -12.39 23.11 -14.32
CA THR A 344 -12.00 23.93 -15.48
C THR A 344 -11.07 25.02 -14.97
N LEU A 345 -9.84 25.08 -15.51
CA LEU A 345 -8.90 26.14 -15.17
C LEU A 345 -9.13 27.30 -16.12
N THR A 346 -9.50 28.47 -15.59
CA THR A 346 -9.76 29.65 -16.42
C THR A 346 -8.72 30.71 -16.14
N PRO A 347 -7.89 31.11 -17.12
CA PRO A 347 -7.00 32.25 -16.93
C PRO A 347 -7.83 33.53 -16.70
N THR A 348 -7.64 34.17 -15.54
CA THR A 348 -8.31 35.44 -15.19
C THR A 348 -7.44 36.66 -15.46
N ALA A 349 -6.12 36.51 -15.35
CA ALA A 349 -5.18 37.60 -15.60
C ALA A 349 -3.86 37.09 -16.18
N TRP A 350 -3.29 37.90 -17.07
CA TRP A 350 -1.90 37.77 -17.54
C TRP A 350 -1.18 39.07 -17.21
N THR A 351 0.02 38.97 -16.66
CA THR A 351 0.91 40.11 -16.37
C THR A 351 2.30 39.85 -16.93
N GLY A 352 3.11 40.91 -17.06
CA GLY A 352 4.46 40.87 -17.64
C GLY A 352 4.49 40.87 -19.17
N ASP A 353 5.70 40.76 -19.72
CA ASP A 353 6.00 40.98 -21.13
C ASP A 353 6.20 39.65 -21.87
N LEU A 354 5.14 39.13 -22.48
CA LEU A 354 5.21 37.92 -23.31
C LEU A 354 5.23 38.32 -24.80
N PRO A 355 6.13 37.76 -25.63
CA PRO A 355 6.27 38.14 -27.03
C PRO A 355 4.96 37.91 -27.80
N ALA A 356 4.68 38.76 -28.80
CA ALA A 356 3.45 38.69 -29.58
C ALA A 356 3.27 37.36 -30.34
N GLU A 357 4.37 36.72 -30.72
CA GLU A 357 4.41 35.38 -31.34
C GLU A 357 4.88 34.29 -30.37
N GLY A 358 5.09 34.63 -29.10
CA GLY A 358 5.57 33.69 -28.08
C GLY A 358 4.46 32.75 -27.62
N GLN A 359 4.84 31.51 -27.31
CA GLN A 359 3.95 30.51 -26.76
C GLN A 359 4.17 30.37 -25.26
N ALA A 360 3.11 29.93 -24.56
CA ALA A 360 3.21 29.48 -23.18
C ALA A 360 2.64 28.06 -23.06
N THR A 361 3.36 27.19 -22.37
CA THR A 361 3.00 25.79 -22.14
C THR A 361 2.79 25.57 -20.66
N LEU A 362 1.56 25.25 -20.28
CA LEU A 362 1.23 24.83 -18.92
C LEU A 362 1.38 23.31 -18.82
N ALA A 363 2.34 22.85 -18.03
CA ALA A 363 2.58 21.44 -17.79
C ALA A 363 1.95 21.01 -16.46
N PHE A 364 1.25 19.87 -16.46
CA PHE A 364 0.58 19.32 -15.29
C PHE A 364 1.30 18.07 -14.81
N TYR A 365 1.56 18.02 -13.52
CA TYR A 365 2.29 16.95 -12.87
C TYR A 365 1.43 16.31 -11.80
N ALA A 366 1.61 15.00 -11.65
CA ALA A 366 1.17 14.26 -10.49
C ALA A 366 2.36 13.54 -9.91
N GLU A 367 2.10 12.96 -8.76
CA GLU A 367 3.00 12.07 -8.06
C GLU A 367 3.33 10.83 -8.90
N HIS A 368 4.55 10.33 -8.75
CA HIS A 368 4.90 8.98 -9.14
C HIS A 368 5.01 8.12 -7.88
N ASP A 369 4.43 6.92 -7.89
CA ASP A 369 4.44 6.01 -6.73
C ASP A 369 5.83 5.44 -6.39
N THR A 370 6.86 5.81 -7.16
CA THR A 370 8.21 5.28 -7.05
C THR A 370 9.24 6.37 -7.28
N VAL A 371 10.28 6.35 -6.45
CA VAL A 371 11.46 7.21 -6.60
C VAL A 371 12.61 6.35 -7.10
N THR A 372 13.23 6.74 -8.21
CA THR A 372 14.45 6.07 -8.69
C THR A 372 15.57 6.28 -7.67
N HIS A 373 16.30 5.21 -7.33
CA HIS A 373 17.43 5.31 -6.40
C HIS A 373 18.54 6.19 -6.97
N VAL A 374 18.90 7.26 -6.26
CA VAL A 374 19.97 8.20 -6.57
C VAL A 374 20.81 8.41 -5.33
N GLU A 375 22.08 8.00 -5.40
CA GLU A 375 23.00 8.13 -4.27
C GLU A 375 23.60 9.54 -4.19
N GLY A 376 23.60 10.12 -2.99
CA GLY A 376 24.28 11.37 -2.67
C GLY A 376 25.77 11.19 -2.45
N THR A 377 26.54 12.23 -2.75
CA THR A 377 28.01 12.27 -2.60
C THR A 377 28.49 12.93 -1.31
N GLY A 378 27.58 13.61 -0.60
CA GLY A 378 27.84 14.32 0.64
C GLY A 378 28.16 13.36 1.78
N ALA A 379 28.87 13.85 2.79
CA ALA A 379 29.07 13.11 4.03
C ALA A 379 27.83 13.21 4.92
N VAL A 380 27.61 12.22 5.79
CA VAL A 380 26.58 12.30 6.83
C VAL A 380 26.87 13.52 7.72
N PRO A 381 25.90 14.42 7.94
CA PRO A 381 26.08 15.57 8.81
C PRO A 381 26.51 15.16 10.23
N ALA A 382 27.53 15.84 10.76
CA ALA A 382 27.92 15.65 12.15
C ALA A 382 26.87 16.28 13.08
N PRO A 383 26.49 15.62 14.19
CA PRO A 383 25.58 16.22 15.15
C PRO A 383 26.24 17.38 15.89
N GLY A 384 25.44 18.41 16.17
CA GLY A 384 25.81 19.50 17.04
C GLY A 384 25.98 19.06 18.50
N PRO A 385 26.61 19.90 19.35
CA PRO A 385 26.89 19.57 20.75
C PRO A 385 25.65 19.39 21.63
N SER A 386 24.48 19.88 21.18
CA SER A 386 23.20 19.75 21.89
C SER A 386 22.15 19.08 21.00
N GLU A 387 22.57 18.19 20.11
CA GLU A 387 21.68 17.44 19.22
C GLU A 387 21.72 15.95 19.55
N VAL A 388 20.54 15.33 19.57
CA VAL A 388 20.41 13.87 19.60
C VAL A 388 20.19 13.40 18.18
N THR A 389 20.88 12.34 17.79
CA THR A 389 20.73 11.76 16.46
C THR A 389 20.02 10.43 16.56
N VAL A 390 18.89 10.31 15.90
CA VAL A 390 18.21 9.04 15.62
C VAL A 390 18.74 8.54 14.28
N THR A 391 19.27 7.32 14.26
CA THR A 391 20.01 6.78 13.10
C THR A 391 19.70 5.30 12.86
N GLN A 392 20.30 4.75 11.81
CA GLN A 392 20.19 3.33 11.44
C GLN A 392 20.76 2.32 12.44
N VAL A 393 21.32 2.74 13.57
CA VAL A 393 21.80 1.82 14.62
C VAL A 393 20.79 1.57 15.75
N ASP A 394 19.66 2.28 15.76
CA ASP A 394 18.59 2.07 16.76
C ASP A 394 17.76 0.81 16.42
N GLU A 395 16.93 0.26 17.31
CA GLU A 395 16.29 -1.05 17.08
C GLU A 395 15.44 -1.06 15.79
N ARG A 396 15.72 -2.01 14.88
CA ARG A 396 15.08 -2.13 13.57
C ARG A 396 13.83 -2.97 13.66
N TRP A 397 12.71 -2.43 13.18
CA TRP A 397 11.48 -3.18 12.96
C TRP A 397 11.12 -3.15 11.49
N TRP A 398 10.52 -4.22 10.99
CA TRP A 398 9.96 -4.26 9.65
C TRP A 398 8.44 -4.38 9.77
N ILE A 399 7.71 -3.41 9.22
CA ILE A 399 6.25 -3.42 9.19
C ILE A 399 5.81 -3.09 7.77
N TRP A 400 4.89 -3.88 7.22
CA TRP A 400 4.16 -3.77 5.94
C TRP A 400 4.87 -3.08 4.74
N ASN A 401 5.27 -1.80 4.81
CA ASN A 401 5.93 -1.06 3.73
C ASN A 401 7.39 -0.60 4.01
N GLY A 402 8.01 -0.94 5.13
CA GLY A 402 9.44 -0.69 5.32
C GLY A 402 9.99 -0.75 6.74
N ASP A 403 11.17 -0.15 6.93
CA ASP A 403 11.88 -0.15 8.20
C ASP A 403 11.35 0.94 9.12
N VAL A 404 11.02 0.56 10.35
CA VAL A 404 10.66 1.45 11.47
C VAL A 404 11.82 1.48 12.46
N ARG A 405 12.23 2.68 12.87
CA ARG A 405 13.18 2.90 13.97
C ARG A 405 12.57 3.89 14.96
N THR A 406 12.77 3.65 16.24
CA THR A 406 12.31 4.58 17.29
C THR A 406 13.43 4.83 18.29
N ASP A 407 13.52 6.06 18.76
CA ASP A 407 14.35 6.44 19.90
C ASP A 407 13.59 7.38 20.84
N LEU A 408 13.91 7.34 22.14
CA LEU A 408 13.32 8.21 23.15
C LEU A 408 14.24 9.40 23.42
N VAL A 409 13.70 10.59 23.24
CA VAL A 409 14.43 11.84 23.38
C VAL A 409 13.70 12.79 24.30
N GLU A 410 14.43 13.46 25.17
CA GLU A 410 13.90 14.54 25.99
C GLU A 410 14.06 15.87 25.24
N VAL A 411 12.94 16.51 24.91
CA VAL A 411 12.86 17.75 24.13
C VAL A 411 12.40 18.93 24.99
N GLY A 412 12.75 20.15 24.55
CA GLY A 412 12.25 21.40 25.11
C GLY A 412 11.24 22.11 24.20
N HIS A 413 10.71 23.24 24.66
CA HIS A 413 9.77 24.07 23.87
C HIS A 413 10.34 24.50 22.52
N ASP A 414 11.63 24.87 22.49
CA ASP A 414 12.33 25.36 21.31
C ASP A 414 13.07 24.23 20.56
N SER A 415 12.72 22.96 20.77
CA SER A 415 13.35 21.87 20.02
C SER A 415 12.80 21.80 18.60
N ASP A 416 13.68 21.57 17.64
CA ASP A 416 13.38 21.37 16.22
C ASP A 416 13.98 20.03 15.76
N LEU A 417 13.43 19.46 14.69
CA LEU A 417 13.93 18.23 14.08
C LEU A 417 14.48 18.53 12.69
N THR A 418 15.76 18.25 12.48
CA THR A 418 16.38 18.28 11.15
C THR A 418 16.50 16.86 10.62
N VAL A 419 15.77 16.61 9.54
CA VAL A 419 15.81 15.36 8.79
C VAL A 419 16.81 15.52 7.65
N TRP A 420 17.69 14.55 7.45
CA TRP A 420 18.63 14.51 6.34
C TRP A 420 18.52 13.17 5.61
N ALA A 421 18.53 13.22 4.29
CA ALA A 421 18.50 12.07 3.39
C ALA A 421 19.72 12.15 2.46
N GLY A 422 20.65 11.22 2.62
CA GLY A 422 21.85 11.07 1.79
C GLY A 422 21.64 10.28 0.51
N THR A 423 20.47 9.68 0.32
CA THR A 423 20.05 9.02 -0.92
C THR A 423 18.63 9.46 -1.24
N SER A 424 18.17 9.22 -2.46
CA SER A 424 16.73 9.30 -2.73
C SER A 424 16.00 8.21 -1.95
N LEU A 425 14.87 8.58 -1.34
CA LEU A 425 14.06 7.73 -0.45
C LEU A 425 12.74 8.42 -0.10
N VAL A 426 11.82 7.66 0.48
CA VAL A 426 10.59 8.18 1.10
C VAL A 426 10.72 7.99 2.61
N LEU A 427 10.64 9.07 3.40
CA LEU A 427 10.84 9.03 4.85
C LEU A 427 9.70 9.67 5.63
N GLY A 428 9.01 8.86 6.42
CA GLY A 428 8.09 9.33 7.45
C GLY A 428 8.85 9.59 8.75
N VAL A 429 8.58 10.72 9.38
CA VAL A 429 9.03 11.02 10.75
C VAL A 429 7.81 11.34 11.59
N LEU A 430 7.69 10.66 12.73
CA LEU A 430 6.65 10.87 13.71
C LEU A 430 7.27 11.24 15.06
N VAL A 431 6.58 12.10 15.81
CA VAL A 431 6.91 12.43 17.20
C VAL A 431 5.71 12.07 18.06
N ASP A 432 5.84 11.09 18.96
CA ASP A 432 4.73 10.49 19.72
C ASP A 432 3.52 10.12 18.82
N GLY A 433 3.78 9.56 17.63
CA GLY A 433 2.74 9.19 16.66
C GLY A 433 2.14 10.36 15.86
N VAL A 434 2.52 11.61 16.16
CA VAL A 434 2.13 12.77 15.37
C VAL A 434 3.09 12.93 14.18
N ARG A 435 2.54 12.95 12.96
CA ARG A 435 3.33 13.05 11.73
C ARG A 435 4.00 14.43 11.63
N LEU A 436 5.30 14.43 11.42
CA LEU A 436 6.12 15.64 11.24
C LEU A 436 6.32 15.97 9.76
N THR A 437 6.49 14.94 8.94
CA THR A 437 6.68 15.03 7.48
C THR A 437 5.33 15.07 6.76
N ASP A 438 4.39 15.83 7.30
CA ASP A 438 3.01 16.00 6.83
C ASP A 438 2.75 17.49 6.60
N ASP A 439 2.18 17.83 5.44
CA ASP A 439 1.76 19.19 5.10
C ASP A 439 0.26 19.43 5.39
N GLY A 440 -0.42 18.45 5.96
CA GLY A 440 -1.85 18.49 6.26
C GLY A 440 -2.71 18.09 5.06
N ASP A 441 -2.19 17.24 4.17
CA ASP A 441 -2.94 16.72 3.04
C ASP A 441 -4.21 15.99 3.48
N PRO A 442 -5.35 16.21 2.80
CA PRO A 442 -6.55 15.45 3.08
C PRO A 442 -6.27 13.98 2.77
N LYS A 443 -6.79 13.09 3.62
CA LYS A 443 -6.60 11.65 3.40
C LYS A 443 -7.21 11.26 2.04
N PRO A 444 -6.65 10.26 1.34
CA PRO A 444 -7.13 9.84 0.01
C PRO A 444 -8.64 9.54 -0.07
N TRP A 445 -9.27 9.20 1.05
CA TRP A 445 -10.70 8.89 1.16
C TRP A 445 -11.57 10.05 1.65
N ASP A 446 -10.98 11.18 2.06
CA ASP A 446 -11.73 12.37 2.41
C ASP A 446 -12.28 13.02 1.13
N PRO A 447 -13.53 13.51 1.15
CA PRO A 447 -14.07 14.19 -0.01
C PRO A 447 -13.20 15.42 -0.35
N PRO A 448 -12.97 15.71 -1.65
CA PRO A 448 -12.02 16.74 -2.12
C PRO A 448 -12.39 18.20 -1.76
N ALA A 449 -13.38 18.42 -0.89
CA ALA A 449 -14.11 19.68 -0.79
C ALA A 449 -13.68 20.62 0.36
N SER A 450 -12.60 20.36 1.11
CA SER A 450 -12.15 21.33 2.13
C SER A 450 -10.67 21.30 2.52
N GLY A 451 -9.83 20.51 1.83
CA GLY A 451 -8.40 20.48 2.11
C GLY A 451 -7.71 21.78 1.69
N ASN A 452 -6.71 22.21 2.46
CA ASN A 452 -5.87 23.38 2.14
C ASN A 452 -4.87 23.04 1.02
N TRP A 453 -5.36 22.60 -0.14
CA TRP A 453 -4.53 22.16 -1.27
C TRP A 453 -3.51 23.24 -1.71
N LYS A 454 -3.77 24.51 -1.41
CA LYS A 454 -2.87 25.63 -1.70
C LYS A 454 -1.57 25.58 -0.91
N GLU A 455 -1.58 24.96 0.26
CA GLU A 455 -0.41 24.85 1.14
C GLU A 455 0.32 23.51 0.95
N GLN A 456 -0.12 22.68 0.00
CA GLN A 456 0.50 21.38 -0.25
C GLN A 456 1.93 21.52 -0.78
N ASP A 457 2.81 20.73 -0.20
CA ASP A 457 4.21 20.60 -0.57
C ASP A 457 4.39 19.32 -1.41
N PRO A 458 4.88 19.42 -2.65
CA PRO A 458 5.09 18.24 -3.50
C PRO A 458 6.04 17.20 -2.90
N GLU A 459 6.85 17.58 -1.90
CA GLU A 459 7.77 16.67 -1.22
C GLU A 459 7.19 16.06 0.06
N LEU A 460 6.12 16.61 0.68
CA LEU A 460 5.53 16.07 1.92
C LEU A 460 4.15 15.50 1.64
N ARG A 461 3.94 14.20 1.86
CA ARG A 461 2.69 13.55 1.49
C ARG A 461 2.33 12.41 2.39
N GLN A 462 1.08 12.36 2.85
CA GLN A 462 0.56 11.31 3.72
C GLN A 462 1.48 11.07 4.92
N GLY A 463 2.13 12.13 5.41
CA GLY A 463 3.15 12.07 6.45
C GLY A 463 4.53 11.54 6.06
N PHE A 464 4.90 11.52 4.77
CA PHE A 464 6.23 11.14 4.29
C PHE A 464 6.90 12.28 3.51
N TRP A 465 8.20 12.45 3.72
CA TRP A 465 9.06 13.28 2.89
C TRP A 465 9.67 12.45 1.75
N THR A 466 9.25 12.76 0.52
CA THR A 466 9.77 12.17 -0.71
C THR A 466 11.00 12.94 -1.16
N VAL A 467 12.15 12.27 -1.11
CA VAL A 467 13.44 12.83 -1.49
C VAL A 467 13.87 12.19 -2.80
N ALA A 468 13.81 12.92 -3.91
CA ALA A 468 14.21 12.35 -5.21
C ALA A 468 15.72 12.45 -5.49
N THR A 469 16.42 13.36 -4.81
CA THR A 469 17.88 13.54 -4.90
C THR A 469 18.51 13.51 -3.51
N GLY A 470 19.61 12.76 -3.36
CA GLY A 470 20.31 12.64 -2.08
C GLY A 470 20.97 13.94 -1.60
N ASP A 471 21.49 13.88 -0.38
CA ASP A 471 22.14 14.95 0.39
C ASP A 471 21.26 16.15 0.71
N ARG A 472 19.97 15.93 0.90
CA ARG A 472 19.02 16.96 1.27
C ARG A 472 18.77 16.98 2.76
N SER A 473 18.51 18.16 3.31
CA SER A 473 18.05 18.31 4.69
C SER A 473 16.84 19.21 4.77
N ARG A 474 15.97 18.93 5.72
CA ARG A 474 14.80 19.74 6.02
C ARG A 474 14.62 19.84 7.53
N THR A 475 14.33 21.05 8.01
CA THR A 475 14.08 21.29 9.43
C THR A 475 12.60 21.53 9.66
N PHE A 476 12.06 20.87 10.66
CA PHE A 476 10.66 20.95 11.07
C PHE A 476 10.59 21.38 12.54
N ALA A 477 9.64 22.24 12.86
CA ALA A 477 9.33 22.55 14.24
C ALA A 477 8.58 21.37 14.88
N LEU A 478 8.72 21.18 16.20
CA LEU A 478 7.93 20.17 16.92
C LEU A 478 6.41 20.43 16.77
N PRO A 479 5.59 19.39 16.54
CA PRO A 479 4.14 19.52 16.50
C PRO A 479 3.60 20.11 17.80
N ALA A 480 2.53 20.91 17.72
CA ALA A 480 2.01 21.66 18.86
C ALA A 480 1.51 20.74 19.99
N GLU A 481 1.03 19.55 19.63
CA GLU A 481 0.48 18.49 20.49
C GLU A 481 1.55 17.86 21.39
N VAL A 482 2.80 17.82 20.91
CA VAL A 482 3.93 17.20 21.61
C VAL A 482 4.92 18.23 22.15
N ARG A 483 4.81 19.48 21.72
CA ARG A 483 5.67 20.58 22.15
C ARG A 483 5.46 20.88 23.65
N PRO A 484 6.51 20.82 24.49
CA PRO A 484 6.41 21.20 25.89
C PRO A 484 6.07 22.69 26.06
N ALA A 485 5.49 23.04 27.22
CA ALA A 485 5.36 24.43 27.62
C ALA A 485 6.74 25.08 27.80
N VAL A 486 6.81 26.41 27.69
CA VAL A 486 8.06 27.18 27.86
C VAL A 486 8.71 26.84 29.21
N GLY A 487 9.99 26.46 29.18
CA GLY A 487 10.77 26.07 30.36
C GLY A 487 10.56 24.63 30.85
N GLN A 488 9.66 23.87 30.23
CA GLN A 488 9.47 22.44 30.53
C GLN A 488 10.24 21.56 29.54
N ARG A 489 10.52 20.33 29.97
CA ARG A 489 11.07 19.27 29.14
C ARG A 489 10.15 18.06 29.19
N ARG A 490 10.07 17.32 28.08
CA ARG A 490 9.20 16.15 27.93
C ARG A 490 9.96 15.07 27.17
N THR A 491 9.76 13.82 27.58
CA THR A 491 10.18 12.67 26.79
C THR A 491 9.20 12.45 25.66
N VAL A 492 9.72 12.35 24.45
CA VAL A 492 8.97 12.00 23.23
C VAL A 492 9.68 10.86 22.51
N ALA A 493 8.91 10.04 21.81
CA ALA A 493 9.41 9.04 20.90
C ALA A 493 9.52 9.64 19.50
N VAL A 494 10.72 9.58 18.92
CA VAL A 494 10.94 9.95 17.52
C VAL A 494 11.01 8.67 16.72
N THR A 495 9.98 8.44 15.91
CA THR A 495 9.84 7.26 15.07
C THR A 495 10.08 7.65 13.62
N THR A 496 10.94 6.90 12.93
CA THR A 496 11.24 7.08 11.51
C THR A 496 10.80 5.85 10.74
N VAL A 497 10.15 6.06 9.59
CA VAL A 497 9.66 5.00 8.71
C VAL A 497 10.16 5.24 7.30
N THR A 498 10.84 4.27 6.70
CA THR A 498 11.21 4.34 5.28
C THR A 498 10.10 3.73 4.43
N GLY A 499 9.56 4.44 3.44
CA GLY A 499 8.58 3.91 2.49
C GLY A 499 9.24 3.23 1.29
N GLY A 500 8.51 2.34 0.60
CA GLY A 500 8.92 1.77 -0.70
C GLY A 500 9.83 0.52 -0.64
N GLY A 501 9.87 -0.17 0.50
CA GLY A 501 10.76 -1.31 0.72
C GLY A 501 12.12 -0.88 1.28
N SER A 502 12.70 -1.72 2.15
CA SER A 502 13.97 -1.42 2.81
C SER A 502 15.12 -1.50 1.82
N ASP A 503 15.54 -0.37 1.24
CA ASP A 503 16.86 -0.31 0.60
C ASP A 503 17.92 -0.25 1.71
N PRO A 504 18.73 -1.30 1.92
CA PRO A 504 19.75 -1.31 2.97
C PRO A 504 20.85 -0.27 2.71
N ARG A 505 20.92 0.32 1.51
CA ARG A 505 21.85 1.39 1.15
C ARG A 505 21.26 2.78 1.38
N ALA A 506 19.97 2.89 1.69
CA ALA A 506 19.37 4.18 1.99
C ALA A 506 20.16 4.85 3.12
N ARG A 507 20.51 6.12 2.96
CA ARG A 507 21.23 6.88 3.99
C ARG A 507 20.32 7.98 4.49
N TRP A 508 20.04 7.99 5.79
CA TRP A 508 19.24 9.05 6.40
C TRP A 508 19.66 9.27 7.85
N GLN A 509 19.29 10.43 8.39
CA GLN A 509 19.57 10.83 9.76
C GLN A 509 18.45 11.78 10.23
N VAL A 510 17.97 11.60 11.46
CA VAL A 510 17.10 12.59 12.10
C VAL A 510 17.84 13.17 13.31
N ARG A 511 17.99 14.48 13.35
CA ARG A 511 18.63 15.21 14.44
C ARG A 511 17.61 16.04 15.19
N VAL A 512 17.61 15.94 16.51
CA VAL A 512 16.70 16.68 17.39
C VAL A 512 17.52 17.70 18.16
N SER A 513 17.24 18.98 17.95
CA SER A 513 17.97 20.08 18.57
C SER A 513 17.55 20.29 20.03
N ARG A 514 18.50 20.77 20.86
CA ARG A 514 18.30 21.07 22.29
C ARG A 514 17.72 19.89 23.08
N ALA A 515 18.07 18.68 22.66
CA ALA A 515 17.54 17.43 23.19
C ALA A 515 18.62 16.62 23.92
N SER A 516 18.17 15.63 24.71
CA SER A 516 19.04 14.63 25.34
C SER A 516 18.42 13.26 25.18
N ARG A 517 19.23 12.26 24.82
CA ARG A 517 18.75 10.88 24.65
C ARG A 517 18.35 10.31 26.01
N VAL A 518 17.20 9.65 26.09
CA VAL A 518 16.77 8.94 27.29
C VAL A 518 17.49 7.59 27.32
N PRO A 519 18.19 7.23 28.41
CA PRO A 519 18.88 5.94 28.48
C PRO A 519 17.93 4.75 28.32
N ALA A 520 18.31 3.75 27.52
CA ALA A 520 17.52 2.54 27.27
C ALA A 520 17.14 1.77 28.55
N GLU A 521 17.95 1.84 29.60
CA GLU A 521 17.67 1.24 30.92
C GLU A 521 16.57 1.97 31.71
N ALA A 522 16.42 3.28 31.52
CA ALA A 522 15.28 4.02 32.06
C ALA A 522 14.01 3.76 31.25
N ALA A 523 14.18 3.38 29.98
CA ALA A 523 13.09 2.95 29.14
C ALA A 523 12.63 1.53 29.51
N SER A 524 13.50 0.57 29.84
CA SER A 524 13.14 -0.85 30.05
C SER A 524 12.22 -1.09 31.24
N VAL A 525 10.92 -0.89 31.05
CA VAL A 525 9.90 -1.37 31.98
C VAL A 525 9.68 -2.86 31.68
N PRO A 526 10.12 -3.80 32.54
CA PRO A 526 9.72 -5.19 32.38
C PRO A 526 8.21 -5.24 32.47
N LEU A 527 7.60 -5.81 31.43
CA LEU A 527 6.15 -5.94 31.34
C LEU A 527 5.67 -6.83 32.47
N ARG A 528 5.02 -6.23 33.46
CA ARG A 528 4.45 -6.99 34.57
C ARG A 528 3.18 -7.67 34.07
N PRO A 529 2.94 -8.96 34.42
CA PRO A 529 1.63 -9.56 34.28
C PRO A 529 0.61 -8.61 34.90
N GLY A 530 -0.35 -8.14 34.10
CA GLY A 530 -1.30 -7.13 34.54
C GLY A 530 -2.18 -7.67 35.67
N ARG A 531 -1.91 -7.26 36.92
CA ARG A 531 -2.86 -7.41 38.05
C ARG A 531 -3.74 -6.17 38.24
N GLY A 532 -3.85 -5.31 37.22
CA GLY A 532 -4.84 -4.25 37.21
C GLY A 532 -6.24 -4.86 37.21
N TRP A 533 -7.17 -4.26 37.94
CA TRP A 533 -8.58 -4.64 37.98
C TRP A 533 -9.20 -4.27 36.62
N ILE A 534 -8.95 -5.10 35.60
CA ILE A 534 -9.71 -5.06 34.35
C ILE A 534 -10.90 -5.98 34.57
N ASP A 535 -12.08 -5.47 34.23
CA ASP A 535 -13.32 -6.21 34.30
C ASP A 535 -13.17 -7.56 33.59
N PRO A 536 -13.45 -8.70 34.26
CA PRO A 536 -13.43 -10.01 33.62
C PRO A 536 -14.30 -10.09 32.37
N ASP A 537 -15.36 -9.27 32.28
CA ASP A 537 -16.22 -9.19 31.11
C ASP A 537 -15.50 -8.55 29.90
N LEU A 538 -14.45 -7.76 30.13
CA LEU A 538 -13.62 -7.17 29.08
C LEU A 538 -12.45 -8.06 28.66
N VAL A 539 -11.97 -8.91 29.57
CA VAL A 539 -10.83 -9.82 29.35
C VAL A 539 -11.20 -11.22 29.85
N PRO A 540 -11.96 -11.98 29.05
CA PRO A 540 -12.33 -13.34 29.41
C PRO A 540 -11.11 -14.26 29.36
N ASP A 541 -11.06 -15.24 30.27
CA ASP A 541 -10.04 -16.29 30.26
C ASP A 541 -10.13 -17.18 29.02
N GLU A 542 -11.34 -17.34 28.47
CA GLU A 542 -11.59 -18.07 27.22
C GLU A 542 -12.59 -17.33 26.33
N ILE A 543 -12.35 -17.31 25.02
CA ILE A 543 -13.26 -16.71 24.04
C ILE A 543 -13.06 -17.38 22.67
N GLY A 544 -14.17 -17.75 22.01
CA GLY A 544 -14.17 -18.17 20.61
C GLY A 544 -13.20 -19.30 20.25
N GLY A 545 -12.99 -20.28 21.16
CA GLY A 545 -12.07 -21.41 20.96
C GLY A 545 -10.64 -21.18 21.43
N TYR A 546 -10.36 -20.07 22.10
CA TYR A 546 -9.03 -19.70 22.57
C TYR A 546 -9.01 -19.42 24.06
N ARG A 547 -7.87 -19.66 24.71
CA ARG A 547 -7.59 -19.32 26.11
C ARG A 547 -6.56 -18.22 26.24
N LEU A 548 -6.68 -17.39 27.26
CA LEU A 548 -5.70 -16.38 27.61
C LEU A 548 -4.39 -17.06 28.00
N ALA A 549 -3.33 -16.79 27.24
CA ALA A 549 -1.98 -17.27 27.45
C ALA A 549 -1.10 -16.24 28.16
N GLY A 550 -1.37 -14.95 27.95
CA GLY A 550 -0.62 -13.89 28.60
C GLY A 550 -1.31 -12.53 28.53
N ARG A 551 -0.96 -11.68 29.50
CA ARG A 551 -1.51 -10.34 29.66
C ARG A 551 -0.42 -9.40 30.16
N TRP A 552 -0.20 -8.31 29.43
CA TRP A 552 0.87 -7.35 29.69
C TRP A 552 0.35 -5.93 29.60
N LEU A 553 0.98 -5.05 30.37
CA LEU A 553 0.76 -3.61 30.33
C LEU A 553 1.96 -2.96 29.61
N VAL A 554 1.77 -2.58 28.35
CA VAL A 554 2.84 -2.12 27.46
C VAL A 554 2.71 -0.60 27.23
N PRO A 555 3.74 0.21 27.50
CA PRO A 555 3.73 1.62 27.13
C PRO A 555 3.64 1.81 25.61
N ALA A 556 2.81 2.74 25.16
CA ALA A 556 2.72 3.21 23.78
C ALA A 556 3.83 4.25 23.51
N ASP A 557 5.09 3.84 23.65
CA ASP A 557 6.27 4.70 23.49
C ASP A 557 7.10 4.36 22.24
N GLY A 558 6.60 3.48 21.37
CA GLY A 558 7.30 3.07 20.17
C GLY A 558 8.53 2.20 20.41
N MET A 559 8.81 1.78 21.65
CA MET A 559 9.94 0.94 22.01
C MET A 559 9.52 -0.51 22.17
N ALA A 560 10.33 -1.42 21.65
CA ALA A 560 10.06 -2.85 21.79
C ALA A 560 10.35 -3.36 23.20
N ARG A 561 9.47 -4.23 23.70
CA ARG A 561 9.49 -4.76 25.06
C ARG A 561 9.42 -6.27 25.07
N THR A 562 10.33 -6.93 25.76
CA THR A 562 10.24 -8.39 25.95
C THR A 562 8.98 -8.74 26.76
N VAL A 563 8.18 -9.66 26.23
CA VAL A 563 7.04 -10.28 26.92
C VAL A 563 7.41 -11.70 27.34
N ASP A 564 6.86 -12.14 28.47
CA ASP A 564 6.98 -13.53 28.92
C ASP A 564 5.97 -14.42 28.15
N LEU A 565 6.35 -14.80 26.92
CA LEU A 565 5.59 -15.69 26.03
C LEU A 565 6.56 -16.66 25.34
N ALA A 566 6.18 -17.93 25.20
CA ALA A 566 6.98 -18.91 24.48
C ALA A 566 6.93 -18.64 22.96
N ALA A 567 8.09 -18.40 22.33
CA ALA A 567 8.17 -18.06 20.90
C ALA A 567 7.54 -19.09 19.96
N GLN A 568 7.59 -20.38 20.32
CA GLN A 568 6.99 -21.48 19.57
C GLN A 568 5.46 -21.37 19.40
N ASP A 569 4.81 -20.59 20.27
CA ASP A 569 3.36 -20.42 20.28
C ASP A 569 2.92 -19.20 19.45
N LEU A 570 3.87 -18.34 19.01
CA LEU A 570 3.57 -17.09 18.31
C LEU A 570 2.75 -17.32 17.03
N ALA A 571 3.10 -18.33 16.23
CA ALA A 571 2.41 -18.65 14.98
C ALA A 571 0.95 -19.12 15.18
N LYS A 572 0.57 -19.49 16.41
CA LYS A 572 -0.80 -19.93 16.75
C LYS A 572 -1.56 -18.86 17.53
N LEU A 573 -0.86 -17.81 17.95
CA LEU A 573 -1.39 -16.82 18.86
C LEU A 573 -2.38 -15.91 18.15
N ARG A 574 -3.44 -15.53 18.86
CA ARG A 574 -4.28 -14.40 18.51
C ARG A 574 -4.01 -13.25 19.48
N PRO A 575 -3.22 -12.24 19.08
CA PRO A 575 -2.98 -11.08 19.93
C PRO A 575 -4.16 -10.12 19.88
N VAL A 576 -4.47 -9.52 21.04
CA VAL A 576 -5.49 -8.48 21.19
C VAL A 576 -4.89 -7.33 21.99
N MET A 577 -5.09 -6.11 21.55
CA MET A 577 -4.72 -4.92 22.30
C MET A 577 -5.98 -4.14 22.67
N LEU A 578 -6.10 -3.80 23.95
CA LEU A 578 -7.18 -2.97 24.46
C LEU A 578 -6.72 -1.53 24.65
N ALA A 579 -7.55 -0.60 24.22
CA ALA A 579 -7.42 0.82 24.54
C ALA A 579 -8.72 1.38 25.13
N ASP A 580 -8.55 2.41 25.95
CA ASP A 580 -9.66 3.09 26.62
C ASP A 580 -10.54 3.88 25.63
N ASP A 581 -9.97 4.32 24.51
CA ASP A 581 -10.66 5.00 23.42
C ASP A 581 -10.35 4.30 22.08
N PRO A 582 -11.36 4.00 21.25
CA PRO A 582 -11.13 3.49 19.90
C PRO A 582 -10.49 4.61 19.07
N ILE A 583 -9.28 4.39 18.58
CA ILE A 583 -8.67 5.28 17.59
C ILE A 583 -9.33 4.94 16.25
N ASP A 584 -10.18 5.84 15.76
CA ASP A 584 -10.93 5.70 14.50
C ASP A 584 -10.05 5.78 13.23
N ASP A 585 -8.74 6.01 13.39
CA ASP A 585 -7.84 6.43 12.31
C ASP A 585 -6.88 5.33 11.83
N TRP A 586 -7.42 4.12 11.65
CA TRP A 586 -6.70 3.03 10.99
C TRP A 586 -7.02 3.04 9.51
N GLY A 587 -6.02 3.35 8.71
CA GLY A 587 -6.11 3.22 7.26
C GLY A 587 -4.81 2.69 6.69
N ASP A 588 -3.73 3.46 6.78
CA ASP A 588 -2.62 3.26 5.84
C ASP A 588 -1.22 3.56 6.40
N ASP A 589 -1.07 3.80 7.72
CA ASP A 589 0.27 4.01 8.30
C ASP A 589 0.87 2.72 8.89
N PRO A 590 1.85 2.09 8.24
CA PRO A 590 2.57 0.96 8.82
C PRO A 590 3.26 1.30 10.15
N ALA A 591 3.61 2.57 10.41
CA ALA A 591 4.17 3.00 11.69
C ALA A 591 3.19 2.87 12.87
N SER A 592 1.90 2.84 12.55
CA SER A 592 0.83 2.86 13.53
C SER A 592 0.42 1.47 13.99
N MET A 593 0.95 0.37 13.44
CA MET A 593 0.44 -0.97 13.78
C MET A 593 1.16 -1.60 15.00
N PRO A 594 0.41 -2.06 16.02
CA PRO A 594 0.95 -2.85 17.13
C PRO A 594 1.41 -4.22 16.65
N VAL A 595 2.54 -4.72 17.15
CA VAL A 595 3.09 -6.02 16.75
C VAL A 595 3.63 -6.84 17.92
N LEU A 596 3.49 -8.15 17.83
CA LEU A 596 4.28 -9.13 18.57
C LEU A 596 5.25 -9.81 17.61
N ALA A 597 6.53 -9.92 17.97
CA ALA A 597 7.52 -10.56 17.12
C ALA A 597 8.47 -11.46 17.89
N SER A 598 8.97 -12.49 17.23
CA SER A 598 10.05 -13.38 17.66
C SER A 598 10.96 -13.68 16.49
N SER A 599 12.09 -14.36 16.69
CA SER A 599 12.92 -14.85 15.58
C SER A 599 12.17 -15.80 14.63
N ALA A 600 11.08 -16.44 15.09
CA ALA A 600 10.26 -17.35 14.30
C ALA A 600 9.21 -16.65 13.44
N GLY A 601 8.92 -15.37 13.67
CA GLY A 601 7.90 -14.65 12.91
C GLY A 601 7.36 -13.41 13.61
N LEU A 602 6.45 -12.72 12.95
CA LEU A 602 5.76 -11.53 13.45
C LEU A 602 4.24 -11.72 13.33
N THR A 603 3.51 -11.16 14.28
CA THR A 603 2.04 -11.13 14.28
C THR A 603 1.59 -9.72 14.61
N MET A 604 0.83 -9.12 13.69
CA MET A 604 0.20 -7.82 13.91
C MET A 604 -1.00 -7.99 14.84
N MET A 605 -1.20 -7.04 15.77
CA MET A 605 -2.38 -7.04 16.62
C MET A 605 -3.53 -6.32 15.89
N GLY A 606 -4.73 -6.86 16.02
CA GLY A 606 -5.93 -6.21 15.51
C GLY A 606 -6.16 -4.82 16.14
N PRO A 607 -7.03 -4.00 15.54
CA PRO A 607 -7.25 -2.61 15.96
C PRO A 607 -7.63 -2.50 17.45
N TYR A 608 -7.35 -1.32 18.01
CA TYR A 608 -7.77 -0.92 19.36
C TYR A 608 -9.26 -1.23 19.57
N ALA A 609 -9.56 -2.18 20.45
CA ALA A 609 -10.93 -2.43 20.86
C ALA A 609 -11.12 -2.02 22.32
N ILE A 610 -12.36 -1.63 22.65
CA ILE A 610 -12.75 -1.34 24.02
C ILE A 610 -12.96 -2.66 24.80
N SER A 611 -13.21 -3.77 24.08
CA SER A 611 -13.35 -5.12 24.65
C SER A 611 -12.75 -6.22 23.76
N VAL A 612 -12.38 -7.36 24.35
CA VAL A 612 -11.90 -8.52 23.58
C VAL A 612 -12.98 -9.07 22.64
N ALA A 613 -14.25 -9.04 23.06
CA ALA A 613 -15.37 -9.52 22.22
C ALA A 613 -15.53 -8.72 20.93
N GLU A 614 -15.28 -7.41 20.99
CA GLU A 614 -15.25 -6.50 19.83
C GLU A 614 -14.00 -6.71 18.97
N ALA A 615 -12.81 -6.83 19.58
CA ALA A 615 -11.58 -7.18 18.87
C ALA A 615 -11.67 -8.54 18.15
N TRP A 616 -12.50 -9.46 18.66
CA TRP A 616 -12.70 -10.76 18.06
C TRP A 616 -13.41 -10.71 16.71
N TRP A 617 -14.13 -9.61 16.43
CA TRP A 617 -14.78 -9.35 15.14
C TRP A 617 -13.88 -8.65 14.15
N SER A 618 -13.03 -7.72 14.62
CA SER A 618 -11.98 -7.21 13.75
C SER A 618 -11.10 -8.39 13.36
N GLU A 619 -11.04 -8.70 12.07
CA GLU A 619 -10.07 -9.64 11.56
C GLU A 619 -8.69 -9.12 12.00
N ALA A 620 -8.18 -9.64 13.11
CA ALA A 620 -6.76 -9.84 13.26
C ALA A 620 -6.41 -10.87 12.19
N VAL A 621 -6.45 -10.44 10.93
CA VAL A 621 -5.70 -11.08 9.88
C VAL A 621 -4.30 -11.05 10.45
N ALA A 622 -3.86 -12.19 10.98
CA ALA A 622 -2.47 -12.38 11.30
C ALA A 622 -1.77 -12.31 9.94
N TRP A 623 -1.43 -11.11 9.50
CA TRP A 623 -0.59 -10.90 8.33
C TRP A 623 0.78 -11.44 8.72
N SER A 624 1.00 -12.72 8.46
CA SER A 624 2.24 -13.43 8.76
C SER A 624 3.34 -13.15 7.74
N ASP A 625 3.08 -12.28 6.76
CA ASP A 625 4.05 -11.90 5.73
C ASP A 625 5.11 -10.91 6.27
N GLY A 626 4.96 -10.50 7.54
CA GLY A 626 5.98 -9.90 8.39
C GLY A 626 7.28 -10.72 8.42
N ARG A 627 8.38 -10.16 7.89
CA ARG A 627 9.70 -10.69 8.25
C ARG A 627 10.00 -10.34 9.71
N PRO A 628 10.43 -11.30 10.54
CA PRO A 628 10.85 -10.97 11.90
C PRO A 628 12.02 -9.99 11.85
N PRO A 629 12.16 -9.11 12.86
CA PRO A 629 13.34 -8.25 12.97
C PRO A 629 14.62 -9.09 12.94
N PRO A 630 15.66 -8.66 12.18
CA PRO A 630 16.84 -9.48 11.91
C PRO A 630 17.67 -9.83 13.16
N ASP A 631 17.51 -9.07 14.24
CA ASP A 631 18.35 -9.15 15.44
C ASP A 631 17.58 -9.65 16.68
N LEU A 632 16.43 -10.30 16.51
CA LEU A 632 15.73 -10.93 17.64
C LEU A 632 16.45 -12.21 18.09
N GLU A 633 16.74 -12.29 19.39
CA GLU A 633 17.25 -13.50 20.02
C GLU A 633 16.24 -14.65 19.92
N ASP A 634 16.75 -15.86 19.69
CA ASP A 634 15.92 -17.06 19.63
C ASP A 634 15.17 -17.29 20.95
N GLY A 635 13.87 -17.59 20.83
CA GLY A 635 13.00 -17.84 21.99
C GLY A 635 12.48 -16.58 22.67
N VAL A 636 12.93 -15.38 22.28
CA VAL A 636 12.44 -14.11 22.84
C VAL A 636 11.25 -13.60 22.02
N VAL A 637 10.18 -13.22 22.71
CA VAL A 637 9.06 -12.48 22.11
C VAL A 637 9.11 -11.04 22.57
N LYS A 638 8.99 -10.10 21.64
CA LYS A 638 8.87 -8.67 21.91
C LYS A 638 7.51 -8.14 21.46
N ALA A 639 6.92 -7.27 22.27
CA ALA A 639 5.78 -6.44 21.93
C ALA A 639 6.25 -5.04 21.59
N LEU A 640 5.74 -4.49 20.49
CA LEU A 640 5.94 -3.11 20.09
C LEU A 640 4.57 -2.47 19.90
N LEU A 641 4.34 -1.36 20.60
CA LEU A 641 3.17 -0.51 20.40
C LEU A 641 3.61 0.78 19.72
N PRO A 642 2.75 1.38 18.86
CA PRO A 642 3.00 2.69 18.28
C PRO A 642 3.23 3.72 19.38
N ALA A 643 4.03 4.74 19.09
CA ALA A 643 4.18 5.85 20.01
C ALA A 643 2.90 6.70 20.04
N GLU A 644 2.47 7.10 21.23
CA GLU A 644 1.33 7.99 21.46
C GLU A 644 1.71 9.13 22.41
N PRO A 645 1.06 10.31 22.33
CA PRO A 645 1.39 11.43 23.21
C PRO A 645 1.24 11.08 24.69
N GLY A 646 2.34 11.19 25.43
CA GLY A 646 2.39 10.91 26.87
C GLY A 646 2.60 9.44 27.22
N HIS A 647 2.80 8.58 26.22
CA HIS A 647 3.14 7.15 26.34
C HIS A 647 2.18 6.39 27.27
N PRO A 648 0.86 6.44 27.03
CA PRO A 648 -0.11 5.70 27.83
C PRO A 648 0.22 4.20 27.80
N THR A 649 -0.07 3.52 28.91
CA THR A 649 0.09 2.07 28.96
C THR A 649 -1.16 1.39 28.43
N ARG A 650 -1.01 0.52 27.44
CA ARG A 650 -2.10 -0.28 26.86
C ARG A 650 -2.04 -1.72 27.37
N THR A 651 -3.18 -2.39 27.36
CA THR A 651 -3.23 -3.82 27.72
C THR A 651 -3.06 -4.65 26.47
N VAL A 652 -2.00 -5.46 26.42
CA VAL A 652 -1.77 -6.45 25.38
C VAL A 652 -2.11 -7.83 25.93
N LEU A 653 -2.90 -8.58 25.17
CA LEU A 653 -3.40 -9.90 25.48
C LEU A 653 -2.96 -10.86 24.38
N ALA A 654 -2.70 -12.09 24.79
CA ALA A 654 -2.32 -13.18 23.92
C ALA A 654 -3.26 -14.35 24.15
N TYR A 655 -3.96 -14.79 23.12
CA TYR A 655 -4.85 -15.95 23.19
C TYR A 655 -4.28 -17.12 22.38
N LEU A 656 -4.31 -18.33 22.94
CA LEU A 656 -3.89 -19.56 22.25
C LEU A 656 -5.09 -20.46 21.98
N PRO A 657 -5.12 -21.16 20.82
CA PRO A 657 -6.20 -22.06 20.49
C PRO A 657 -6.25 -23.20 21.52
N VAL A 658 -7.47 -23.57 21.91
CA VAL A 658 -7.77 -24.69 22.78
C VAL A 658 -8.38 -25.80 21.93
N SER A 659 -8.20 -27.06 22.36
CA SER A 659 -8.91 -28.15 21.71
C SER A 659 -10.42 -27.97 21.95
N TYR A 660 -11.23 -28.44 20.99
CA TYR A 660 -12.68 -28.33 21.11
C TYR A 660 -13.22 -29.00 22.39
N ASP A 661 -12.63 -30.14 22.79
CA ASP A 661 -13.07 -30.91 23.94
C ASP A 661 -12.67 -30.28 25.28
N ASP A 662 -11.61 -29.47 25.30
CA ASP A 662 -11.08 -28.83 26.50
C ASP A 662 -11.66 -27.43 26.78
N PHE A 663 -12.43 -26.86 25.83
CA PHE A 663 -12.98 -25.50 25.94
C PHE A 663 -14.20 -25.42 26.86
N ASP A 664 -14.30 -24.38 27.70
CA ASP A 664 -15.42 -24.15 28.60
C ASP A 664 -16.54 -23.31 27.92
N PHE A 665 -17.46 -24.03 27.26
CA PHE A 665 -18.63 -23.45 26.59
C PHE A 665 -19.58 -22.67 27.53
N ASP A 666 -19.59 -22.97 28.84
CA ASP A 666 -20.52 -22.37 29.78
C ASP A 666 -20.00 -21.03 30.31
N ALA A 667 -18.69 -20.88 30.42
CA ALA A 667 -18.01 -19.67 30.89
C ALA A 667 -17.75 -18.64 29.76
N ALA A 668 -17.65 -19.09 28.51
CA ALA A 668 -17.27 -18.22 27.39
C ALA A 668 -18.33 -17.13 27.08
N PRO A 669 -17.92 -15.85 26.93
CA PRO A 669 -18.80 -14.79 26.50
C PRO A 669 -19.13 -14.90 25.01
N LEU A 670 -20.16 -14.16 24.57
CA LEU A 670 -20.47 -14.05 23.15
C LEU A 670 -19.42 -13.20 22.44
N THR A 671 -18.99 -13.66 21.26
CA THR A 671 -18.20 -12.86 20.33
C THR A 671 -19.08 -11.80 19.67
N ALA A 672 -18.52 -10.71 19.14
CA ALA A 672 -19.30 -9.71 18.41
C ALA A 672 -19.95 -10.24 17.11
N SER A 673 -19.55 -11.43 16.62
CA SER A 673 -20.23 -12.14 15.53
C SER A 673 -21.48 -12.90 15.95
N SER A 674 -21.79 -12.97 17.25
CA SER A 674 -22.82 -13.82 17.83
C SER A 674 -23.74 -13.03 18.74
N TRP A 675 -25.05 -13.21 18.60
CA TRP A 675 -26.06 -12.55 19.42
C TRP A 675 -27.13 -13.54 19.87
N PRO A 676 -27.93 -13.23 20.90
CA PRO A 676 -28.99 -14.13 21.36
C PRO A 676 -29.96 -14.49 20.24
N ALA A 677 -30.28 -15.77 20.10
CA ALA A 677 -31.19 -16.22 19.04
C ALA A 677 -32.56 -15.52 19.14
N GLY A 678 -33.12 -15.15 18.00
CA GLY A 678 -34.39 -14.44 17.91
C GLY A 678 -34.32 -12.93 18.16
N THR A 679 -33.14 -12.35 18.45
CA THR A 679 -32.95 -10.89 18.39
C THR A 679 -32.65 -10.44 16.96
N ALA A 680 -32.95 -9.17 16.65
CA ALA A 680 -32.67 -8.60 15.35
C ALA A 680 -31.16 -8.65 15.03
N SER A 681 -30.83 -8.96 13.77
CA SER A 681 -29.44 -9.01 13.31
C SER A 681 -28.76 -7.65 13.48
N PRO A 682 -27.54 -7.59 14.05
CA PRO A 682 -26.79 -6.34 14.17
C PRO A 682 -26.43 -5.75 12.80
N TYR A 683 -26.43 -6.56 11.74
CA TYR A 683 -26.20 -6.11 10.36
C TYR A 683 -27.44 -5.47 9.69
N GLY A 684 -28.55 -5.36 10.42
CA GLY A 684 -29.79 -4.78 9.91
C GLY A 684 -30.55 -5.70 8.96
N THR A 685 -31.65 -5.18 8.43
CA THR A 685 -32.49 -5.91 7.45
C THR A 685 -32.09 -5.56 6.01
N PRO A 686 -32.50 -6.36 4.99
CA PRO A 686 -32.29 -6.00 3.58
C PRO A 686 -32.81 -4.60 3.22
N SER A 687 -33.91 -4.17 3.86
CA SER A 687 -34.48 -2.83 3.64
C SER A 687 -33.59 -1.68 4.18
N GLU A 688 -32.69 -2.00 5.10
CA GLU A 688 -31.70 -1.07 5.67
C GLU A 688 -30.33 -1.19 4.99
N GLY A 689 -30.24 -2.01 3.93
CA GLY A 689 -28.97 -2.33 3.26
C GLY A 689 -28.19 -3.47 3.93
N GLY A 690 -28.80 -4.21 4.85
CA GLY A 690 -28.26 -5.43 5.45
C GLY A 690 -28.32 -6.64 4.50
N PRO A 691 -27.72 -7.78 4.89
CA PRO A 691 -27.64 -8.95 4.04
C PRO A 691 -29.02 -9.63 3.84
N GLN A 692 -29.25 -10.18 2.65
CA GLN A 692 -30.45 -10.91 2.29
C GLN A 692 -30.22 -12.42 2.34
N ARG A 693 -31.17 -13.14 2.94
CA ARG A 693 -31.26 -14.61 2.88
C ARG A 693 -31.50 -15.08 1.44
N VAL A 694 -30.60 -15.89 0.93
CA VAL A 694 -30.60 -16.43 -0.44
C VAL A 694 -31.03 -17.91 -0.46
N ALA A 695 -30.65 -18.66 0.57
CA ALA A 695 -31.07 -20.05 0.75
C ALA A 695 -31.12 -20.42 2.23
N GLU A 696 -32.02 -21.35 2.57
CA GLU A 696 -32.01 -22.09 3.83
C GLU A 696 -31.30 -23.42 3.60
N LEU A 697 -30.29 -23.73 4.41
CA LEU A 697 -29.59 -25.02 4.36
C LEU A 697 -30.23 -25.95 5.39
N VAL A 698 -31.21 -26.74 4.95
CA VAL A 698 -31.91 -27.71 5.79
C VAL A 698 -31.12 -29.01 5.81
N GLY A 699 -30.66 -29.42 7.01
CA GLY A 699 -30.00 -30.70 7.28
C GLY A 699 -30.04 -31.06 8.75
N ASP A 700 -29.78 -32.33 9.04
CA ASP A 700 -29.65 -32.84 10.40
C ASP A 700 -28.25 -32.52 10.99
N ALA A 701 -28.12 -32.68 12.31
CA ALA A 701 -26.93 -32.37 13.12
C ALA A 701 -25.59 -32.96 12.65
N ASP A 702 -25.64 -34.04 11.86
CA ASP A 702 -24.48 -34.81 11.40
C ASP A 702 -24.43 -34.90 9.86
N ASP A 703 -25.10 -33.98 9.17
CA ASP A 703 -25.23 -34.01 7.72
C ASP A 703 -24.08 -33.34 6.97
N ARG A 704 -23.98 -33.72 5.69
CA ARG A 704 -23.17 -33.04 4.68
C ARG A 704 -24.08 -32.31 3.70
N LEU A 705 -24.12 -30.98 3.80
CA LEU A 705 -25.00 -30.14 2.97
C LEU A 705 -24.22 -29.50 1.83
N SER A 706 -24.58 -29.83 0.59
CA SER A 706 -24.00 -29.19 -0.59
C SER A 706 -24.80 -27.96 -0.96
N PHE A 707 -24.12 -26.84 -1.21
CA PHE A 707 -24.76 -25.59 -1.62
C PHE A 707 -23.87 -24.79 -2.56
N GLN A 708 -24.50 -23.88 -3.30
CA GLN A 708 -23.80 -23.00 -4.23
C GLN A 708 -23.70 -21.60 -3.63
N VAL A 709 -22.48 -21.08 -3.53
CA VAL A 709 -22.23 -19.72 -3.08
C VAL A 709 -22.67 -18.75 -4.18
N PRO A 710 -23.39 -17.65 -3.86
CA PRO A 710 -23.79 -16.67 -4.86
C PRO A 710 -22.57 -16.04 -5.56
N HIS A 711 -22.75 -15.56 -6.79
CA HIS A 711 -21.67 -14.95 -7.59
C HIS A 711 -21.12 -13.64 -7.02
N GLY A 712 -21.82 -13.01 -6.05
CA GLY A 712 -21.34 -11.85 -5.29
C GLY A 712 -20.63 -12.19 -3.99
N GLY A 713 -20.43 -13.49 -3.70
CA GLY A 713 -20.02 -13.98 -2.38
C GLY A 713 -21.24 -14.39 -1.55
N GLY A 714 -20.98 -15.01 -0.40
CA GLY A 714 -22.04 -15.33 0.56
C GLY A 714 -21.51 -15.41 1.98
N MET A 715 -22.39 -15.32 2.97
CA MET A 715 -22.08 -15.55 4.37
C MET A 715 -23.04 -16.61 4.92
N LEU A 716 -22.67 -17.30 5.99
CA LEU A 716 -23.56 -18.21 6.69
C LEU A 716 -24.07 -17.53 7.97
N GLU A 717 -25.38 -17.41 8.14
CA GLU A 717 -26.00 -17.10 9.42
C GLU A 717 -26.43 -18.41 10.06
N VAL A 718 -25.89 -18.69 11.23
CA VAL A 718 -25.95 -19.99 11.88
C VAL A 718 -26.55 -19.80 13.25
N THR A 719 -27.73 -20.38 13.47
CA THR A 719 -28.34 -20.45 14.80
C THR A 719 -27.99 -21.77 15.43
N THR A 720 -27.53 -21.77 16.68
CA THR A 720 -27.09 -22.97 17.41
C THR A 720 -27.53 -22.89 18.87
N GLN A 721 -27.72 -24.05 19.50
CA GLN A 721 -27.82 -24.18 20.94
C GLN A 721 -26.94 -25.33 21.42
N GLY A 722 -26.16 -25.09 22.49
CA GLY A 722 -25.26 -26.11 23.04
C GLY A 722 -24.01 -26.36 22.20
N ARG A 723 -23.38 -27.50 22.47
CA ARG A 723 -22.12 -27.90 21.84
C ARG A 723 -22.37 -28.49 20.45
N GLY A 724 -21.52 -28.15 19.51
CA GLY A 724 -21.39 -28.76 18.19
C GLY A 724 -20.40 -27.95 17.35
N ARG A 725 -20.05 -28.45 16.17
CA ARG A 725 -19.12 -27.78 15.25
C ARG A 725 -19.49 -28.04 13.80
N MET A 726 -19.11 -27.14 12.92
CA MET A 726 -19.22 -27.30 11.47
C MET A 726 -17.94 -26.87 10.78
N ARG A 727 -17.73 -27.34 9.55
CA ARG A 727 -16.75 -26.75 8.64
C ARG A 727 -17.30 -26.69 7.23
N VAL A 728 -16.86 -25.70 6.48
CA VAL A 728 -17.19 -25.60 5.06
C VAL A 728 -16.03 -26.16 4.25
N LEU A 729 -16.31 -27.05 3.32
CA LEU A 729 -15.37 -27.51 2.32
C LEU A 729 -15.64 -26.80 1.00
N VAL A 730 -14.65 -26.07 0.48
CA VAL A 730 -14.68 -25.49 -0.87
C VAL A 730 -13.81 -26.35 -1.77
N ASP A 731 -14.38 -26.85 -2.86
CA ASP A 731 -13.69 -27.76 -3.80
C ASP A 731 -13.04 -28.98 -3.10
N GLY A 732 -13.69 -29.47 -2.03
CA GLY A 732 -13.24 -30.62 -1.24
C GLY A 732 -12.10 -30.33 -0.25
N ARG A 733 -11.73 -29.07 -0.03
CA ARG A 733 -10.74 -28.64 0.97
C ARG A 733 -11.38 -27.80 2.07
N PRO A 734 -10.98 -27.94 3.34
CA PRO A 734 -11.46 -27.08 4.40
C PRO A 734 -11.22 -25.61 4.06
N TRP A 735 -12.28 -24.81 4.16
CA TRP A 735 -12.19 -23.37 4.16
C TRP A 735 -11.73 -22.94 5.54
N THR A 736 -10.42 -22.68 5.67
CA THR A 736 -9.77 -22.44 6.96
C THR A 736 -9.85 -20.99 7.43
N ASP A 737 -10.28 -20.08 6.57
CA ASP A 737 -10.38 -18.64 6.85
C ASP A 737 -11.05 -18.33 8.21
N PRO A 738 -12.24 -18.88 8.56
CA PRO A 738 -12.91 -18.54 9.82
C PRO A 738 -12.24 -19.15 11.06
N ALA A 739 -11.36 -20.14 10.91
CA ALA A 739 -10.79 -20.90 12.02
C ALA A 739 -9.50 -21.64 11.61
N PRO A 740 -8.42 -20.93 11.25
CA PRO A 740 -7.21 -21.57 10.72
C PRO A 740 -6.54 -22.44 11.77
N ALA A 741 -6.64 -22.06 13.05
CA ALA A 741 -6.11 -22.82 14.17
C ALA A 741 -6.88 -24.13 14.45
N HIS A 742 -8.06 -24.31 13.86
CA HIS A 742 -8.94 -25.46 14.10
C HIS A 742 -9.25 -26.25 12.80
N ASP A 743 -8.38 -26.18 11.79
CA ASP A 743 -8.55 -26.92 10.52
C ASP A 743 -9.90 -26.65 9.83
N GLY A 744 -10.37 -25.39 9.91
CA GLY A 744 -11.65 -24.95 9.35
C GLY A 744 -12.88 -25.34 10.16
N TRP A 745 -12.73 -26.06 11.28
CA TRP A 745 -13.83 -26.30 12.22
C TRP A 745 -14.16 -25.03 12.99
N TRP A 746 -15.43 -24.64 12.89
CA TRP A 746 -16.04 -23.53 13.59
C TRP A 746 -17.10 -24.06 14.57
N SER A 747 -17.24 -23.39 15.70
CA SER A 747 -18.31 -23.59 16.67
C SER A 747 -18.82 -22.22 17.12
N SER A 748 -20.02 -22.16 17.72
CA SER A 748 -20.48 -20.97 18.42
C SER A 748 -19.66 -20.68 19.69
N TRP A 749 -18.88 -21.67 20.16
CA TRP A 749 -18.02 -21.57 21.34
C TRP A 749 -18.76 -21.05 22.59
N THR A 750 -20.04 -21.36 22.69
CA THR A 750 -20.90 -21.08 23.84
C THR A 750 -22.02 -22.11 23.92
N SER A 751 -22.49 -22.43 25.12
CA SER A 751 -23.67 -23.29 25.31
C SER A 751 -25.00 -22.53 25.14
N ARG A 752 -24.95 -21.20 25.06
CA ARG A 752 -26.13 -20.33 24.91
C ARG A 752 -26.79 -20.52 23.53
N HIS A 753 -28.09 -20.25 23.46
CA HIS A 753 -28.81 -20.22 22.20
C HIS A 753 -28.53 -18.91 21.46
N VAL A 754 -27.78 -18.99 20.36
CA VAL A 754 -27.24 -17.83 19.65
C VAL A 754 -27.41 -17.95 18.15
N THR A 755 -27.48 -16.81 17.49
CA THR A 755 -27.30 -16.66 16.04
C THR A 755 -25.95 -16.00 15.80
N SER A 756 -25.16 -16.59 14.92
CA SER A 756 -23.82 -16.12 14.56
C SER A 756 -23.70 -15.94 13.06
N VAL A 757 -22.95 -14.94 12.61
CA VAL A 757 -22.56 -14.82 11.20
C VAL A 757 -21.13 -15.31 11.00
N VAL A 758 -20.97 -16.25 10.07
CA VAL A 758 -19.73 -16.90 9.66
C VAL A 758 -19.47 -16.58 8.17
N TRP A 759 -18.20 -16.47 7.81
CA TRP A 759 -17.63 -15.51 6.85
C TRP A 759 -17.97 -15.63 5.35
N ASN A 760 -17.35 -14.72 4.57
CA ASN A 760 -17.37 -14.53 3.11
C ASN A 760 -16.88 -15.76 2.34
N LEU A 761 -17.80 -16.63 1.98
CA LEU A 761 -17.53 -17.77 1.11
C LEU A 761 -17.13 -17.30 -0.30
N PRO A 762 -16.19 -18.01 -0.96
CA PRO A 762 -15.70 -17.63 -2.27
C PRO A 762 -16.84 -17.56 -3.30
N PRO A 763 -17.02 -16.41 -4.01
CA PRO A 763 -18.17 -16.18 -4.86
C PRO A 763 -18.36 -17.26 -5.92
N GLY A 764 -19.54 -17.86 -6.08
CA GLY A 764 -19.76 -18.86 -7.13
C GLY A 764 -19.05 -20.20 -6.92
N ALA A 765 -18.48 -20.46 -5.74
CA ALA A 765 -17.94 -21.77 -5.39
C ALA A 765 -19.05 -22.78 -5.08
N THR A 766 -18.76 -24.07 -5.32
CA THR A 766 -19.56 -25.16 -4.78
C THR A 766 -18.97 -25.56 -3.44
N ALA A 767 -19.78 -25.51 -2.40
CA ALA A 767 -19.36 -25.74 -1.03
C ALA A 767 -20.13 -26.91 -0.41
N VAL A 768 -19.49 -27.59 0.54
CA VAL A 768 -20.11 -28.63 1.36
C VAL A 768 -19.97 -28.22 2.82
N LEU A 769 -21.07 -28.02 3.53
CA LEU A 769 -21.07 -27.88 4.97
C LEU A 769 -21.03 -29.28 5.60
N GLU A 770 -20.04 -29.54 6.45
CA GLU A 770 -20.01 -30.70 7.34
C GLU A 770 -20.39 -30.23 8.75
N VAL A 771 -21.26 -30.97 9.43
CA VAL A 771 -21.77 -30.65 10.77
C VAL A 771 -21.52 -31.85 11.69
N GLU A 772 -21.17 -31.59 12.95
CA GLU A 772 -20.99 -32.61 13.99
C GLU A 772 -21.59 -32.14 15.32
N GLY A 773 -22.51 -32.93 15.88
CA GLY A 773 -22.83 -32.92 17.31
C GLY A 773 -23.91 -31.95 17.83
N TRP A 774 -24.59 -31.16 16.99
CA TRP A 774 -25.67 -30.26 17.45
C TRP A 774 -27.04 -30.95 17.49
N GLU A 775 -27.47 -31.46 18.65
CA GLU A 775 -28.74 -32.21 18.77
C GLU A 775 -30.02 -31.34 18.67
N GLU A 776 -29.97 -30.05 19.05
CA GLU A 776 -31.12 -29.13 19.04
C GLU A 776 -30.72 -27.70 18.62
N GLY A 777 -31.65 -26.96 18.00
CA GLY A 777 -31.49 -25.52 17.75
C GLY A 777 -30.47 -25.15 16.67
N PHE A 778 -30.06 -26.10 15.82
CA PHE A 778 -29.19 -25.84 14.67
C PHE A 778 -29.99 -25.44 13.42
N SER A 779 -29.67 -24.30 12.83
CA SER A 779 -30.16 -23.90 11.51
C SER A 779 -29.13 -23.03 10.80
N VAL A 780 -28.99 -23.19 9.49
CA VAL A 780 -28.03 -22.42 8.70
C VAL A 780 -28.72 -21.75 7.51
N ASP A 781 -28.48 -20.45 7.38
CA ASP A 781 -28.94 -19.60 6.30
C ASP A 781 -27.77 -19.07 5.50
N LEU A 782 -27.86 -19.18 4.17
CA LEU A 782 -26.93 -18.56 3.25
C LEU A 782 -27.41 -17.14 2.94
N LEU A 783 -26.58 -16.15 3.27
CA LEU A 783 -26.83 -14.74 3.07
C LEU A 783 -25.98 -14.15 1.93
N ALA A 784 -26.45 -13.09 1.28
CA ALA A 784 -25.69 -12.25 0.33
C ALA A 784 -26.00 -10.77 0.53
N TRP A 785 -25.02 -9.89 0.25
CA TRP A 785 -25.16 -8.43 0.36
C TRP A 785 -25.72 -7.79 -0.91
#